data_AF-A0AAE0CDL9-F1
#
_entry.id   AF-A0AAE0CDL9-F1
#
_cell.length_a   1.000
_cell.length_b   1.000
_cell.length_c   1.000
_cell.angle_alpha   90.00
_cell.angle_beta   90.00
_cell.angle_gamma   90.00
#
_symmetry.space_group_name_H-M   'P 1'
#
loop_
_entity.id
_entity.type
_entity.pdbx_description
1 polymer ?
#
loop_
_entity_poly.entity_id
_entity_poly.type
_entity_poly.pdbx_seq_one_letter_code
_entity_poly.pdbx_strand_id
1 'polypeptide(L)'
;MVFYRLVMSGGIANTKPRRPVCERGNPGPPHDLWAFVVVRQLERSAWGSMASVHQDRHPIDRGAGEGKQITCHTSDIRSAGTDADVSITLVGGAGTLGPKVLQHSNSNLFERGVKDEFLLEGTFLGDINRIEIGHNNKGFGAGWHLDRVEVSDENHNRSYHFPCKQWFDSSRGDKKVMRTITAAQLARADSKNTCTYKVKVYTGDMRSAGTDASVFIIFHGSRIPASAKKNLESQGKDLFERGQVDEFMFEFDDVGDVNTITVGHDNRGLGAGWFLNHVEVTVLGKQPTQYFVCRQWLDKKKGDFLIERTIQASAFLPDDGQCQYKVVVTTGDHRGAGTDATVRVVIYGDKGQTALIPLISDSKNLFERAQVDEFLVQGANVGNITRLQIGHDNKGWWANWHCKQVEVTSLANKQEVKFFCDQWFDKKKGDGQIIRELTPLVGGGQQQAALQKYTVTTHTADVRGAGTDADVYITLVGTTSRVGPRFLVPPSGDPFERGQADSFTFEAGDVGAVTQIIIGHNNKGWGAAWMLDFVEVVAQSTQQTVFFPSKQWFDAKQGDRKIERTIDAVSNKPNAGKTSYKLEVHTSDLKNAGTDANVSVVVFGNKGMSGPRPLPAGKEAFERGSVDYFVIETDNDLGELERLQIGHDDKGWFAGWHLSHVEVTSMTTNQTWLFPCQKWMDKKKEDKMIQRMLTVGQLSAAAPSQPPPEQQQQQQQPPAPAPASAPAPAPAPPLLLPPRRSRHHVKNAGTDSNVSVKLFGENGQEGPAKQLIAKRGQLERGNNDNFTINTVDVGRPARLQIGHDNTGFGPGWHLSHVTVTRVESGEEATFICQQWLDKTEGDKLTTRILTASSTAPLGAPSTKKELPANEAPPAASGAARREVSYTLRFETSSRPFAGTDSQVWFELVGTEGTSGIVKPDQKPEHFDRACKDTFTFQLPHCGDLNSLKLGTDKAGKGPDWHLSKVVVNDGASGREYIFSCGEWFDKKRGYDKTLSVSQ
;
A
#
# COMPACT_ATOMS: atom_id res chain seq x y z
N MET A 1 24.89 -20.96 -55.47
CA MET A 1 24.71 -20.54 -56.89
C MET A 1 23.21 -20.37 -57.09
N VAL A 2 22.68 -19.17 -57.40
CA VAL A 2 22.83 -18.38 -58.66
C VAL A 2 22.00 -18.99 -59.79
N PHE A 3 21.04 -18.31 -60.44
CA PHE A 3 20.27 -17.09 -60.10
C PHE A 3 19.10 -16.95 -61.14
N TYR A 4 17.84 -16.78 -60.71
CA TYR A 4 16.73 -16.15 -61.47
C TYR A 4 16.24 -16.81 -62.80
N ARG A 5 15.18 -16.35 -63.53
CA ARG A 5 13.82 -15.77 -63.23
C ARG A 5 13.28 -15.11 -64.52
N LEU A 6 12.10 -15.52 -65.03
CA LEU A 6 11.05 -14.78 -65.81
C LEU A 6 10.13 -15.86 -66.46
N VAL A 7 8.79 -15.91 -66.31
CA VAL A 7 7.67 -14.99 -66.63
C VAL A 7 7.15 -15.11 -68.08
N MET A 8 5.89 -15.56 -68.20
CA MET A 8 4.79 -15.15 -69.12
C MET A 8 3.54 -15.92 -68.62
N SER A 9 2.36 -15.41 -68.20
CA SER A 9 1.48 -14.27 -68.55
C SER A 9 0.35 -14.64 -69.55
N GLY A 10 -0.92 -14.64 -69.09
CA GLY A 10 -2.12 -14.57 -69.96
C GLY A 10 -3.34 -15.42 -69.52
N GLY A 11 -4.56 -14.86 -69.65
CA GLY A 11 -5.87 -15.56 -69.50
C GLY A 11 -6.37 -15.70 -68.05
N ILE A 12 -7.39 -15.01 -67.49
CA ILE A 12 -8.68 -14.40 -67.92
C ILE A 12 -9.90 -15.34 -67.81
N ALA A 13 -10.92 -14.88 -67.05
CA ALA A 13 -12.33 -15.31 -67.01
C ALA A 13 -12.70 -16.71 -66.45
N ASN A 14 -13.91 -16.98 -65.93
CA ASN A 14 -14.93 -16.17 -65.22
C ASN A 14 -15.98 -17.15 -64.58
N THR A 15 -17.03 -16.61 -63.94
CA THR A 15 -18.33 -17.24 -63.60
C THR A 15 -18.42 -18.23 -62.41
N LYS A 16 -18.98 -17.72 -61.31
CA LYS A 16 -19.98 -18.38 -60.44
C LYS A 16 -21.26 -18.70 -61.26
N PRO A 17 -22.20 -19.62 -60.90
CA PRO A 17 -22.90 -19.54 -59.60
C PRO A 17 -23.66 -20.77 -59.00
N ARG A 18 -24.19 -20.51 -57.78
CA ARG A 18 -25.45 -21.03 -57.15
C ARG A 18 -25.50 -22.44 -56.51
N ARG A 19 -26.21 -22.48 -55.37
CA ARG A 19 -26.83 -23.65 -54.71
C ARG A 19 -28.27 -23.82 -55.24
N PRO A 20 -28.95 -24.96 -55.00
CA PRO A 20 -29.94 -25.01 -53.90
C PRO A 20 -29.94 -26.35 -53.11
N VAL A 21 -30.11 -26.35 -51.78
CA VAL A 21 -31.35 -26.58 -50.96
C VAL A 21 -31.66 -28.08 -50.70
N CYS A 22 -32.24 -28.36 -49.53
CA CYS A 22 -32.41 -29.69 -48.93
C CYS A 22 -33.78 -30.33 -49.22
N GLU A 23 -33.90 -31.64 -49.00
CA GLU A 23 -35.16 -32.24 -48.50
C GLU A 23 -34.90 -33.47 -47.62
N ARG A 24 -35.95 -34.08 -47.03
CA ARG A 24 -35.86 -35.11 -45.96
C ARG A 24 -36.33 -36.49 -46.44
N GLY A 25 -35.77 -37.56 -45.87
CA GLY A 25 -36.32 -38.92 -46.05
C GLY A 25 -35.70 -39.96 -45.10
N ASN A 26 -36.56 -40.70 -44.39
CA ASN A 26 -36.27 -41.91 -43.61
C ASN A 26 -37.59 -42.71 -43.60
N PRO A 27 -37.61 -44.02 -43.93
CA PRO A 27 -37.20 -45.07 -42.99
C PRO A 27 -36.41 -46.24 -43.62
N GLY A 28 -35.86 -47.13 -42.78
CA GLY A 28 -35.45 -48.50 -43.16
C GLY A 28 -36.53 -49.54 -42.78
N PRO A 29 -36.22 -50.84 -42.59
CA PRO A 29 -34.96 -51.59 -42.81
C PRO A 29 -35.11 -52.62 -43.97
N PRO A 30 -34.20 -53.61 -44.13
CA PRO A 30 -34.50 -54.94 -43.57
C PRO A 30 -33.26 -55.69 -43.00
N HIS A 31 -33.42 -56.97 -42.67
CA HIS A 31 -32.51 -57.83 -41.89
C HIS A 31 -32.00 -59.06 -42.71
N ASP A 32 -31.09 -59.82 -42.08
CA ASP A 32 -30.95 -61.30 -42.19
C ASP A 32 -30.38 -62.01 -43.45
N LEU A 33 -29.26 -62.76 -43.31
CA LEU A 33 -29.21 -64.24 -43.10
C LEU A 33 -27.83 -64.92 -43.37
N TRP A 34 -27.73 -66.18 -42.90
CA TRP A 34 -26.78 -67.28 -43.20
C TRP A 34 -25.38 -67.35 -42.52
N ALA A 35 -24.79 -68.51 -42.15
CA ALA A 35 -25.31 -69.81 -41.64
C ALA A 35 -24.16 -70.81 -41.24
N PHE A 36 -24.51 -71.91 -40.54
CA PHE A 36 -23.75 -73.17 -40.23
C PHE A 36 -22.54 -73.05 -39.24
N VAL A 37 -22.34 -73.84 -38.15
CA VAL A 37 -22.51 -75.29 -37.76
C VAL A 37 -21.23 -76.13 -38.04
N VAL A 38 -20.47 -76.55 -37.03
CA VAL A 38 -20.39 -77.88 -36.30
C VAL A 38 -19.49 -77.67 -35.03
N VAL A 39 -19.57 -78.26 -33.82
CA VAL A 39 -20.30 -79.36 -33.11
C VAL A 39 -19.42 -80.60 -32.71
N ARG A 40 -19.34 -80.90 -31.38
CA ARG A 40 -18.78 -82.12 -30.69
C ARG A 40 -17.22 -82.30 -30.70
N GLN A 41 -16.56 -83.01 -29.76
CA GLN A 41 -16.95 -83.66 -28.47
C GLN A 41 -15.80 -83.68 -27.41
N LEU A 42 -16.04 -84.29 -26.23
CA LEU A 42 -15.15 -84.43 -25.07
C LEU A 42 -14.22 -85.66 -25.09
N GLU A 43 -13.08 -85.58 -24.39
CA GLU A 43 -12.54 -86.52 -23.35
C GLU A 43 -11.24 -85.90 -22.78
N ARG A 44 -11.04 -85.64 -21.47
CA ARG A 44 -10.95 -86.45 -20.23
C ARG A 44 -9.59 -87.16 -19.98
N SER A 45 -9.12 -87.02 -18.73
CA SER A 45 -8.06 -87.78 -18.03
C SER A 45 -6.61 -87.26 -18.13
N ALA A 46 -5.73 -87.36 -17.12
CA ALA A 46 -5.90 -87.52 -15.66
C ALA A 46 -4.53 -87.36 -14.91
N TRP A 47 -4.58 -87.38 -13.57
CA TRP A 47 -3.48 -87.51 -12.57
C TRP A 47 -2.61 -86.25 -12.29
N GLY A 48 -2.39 -85.86 -11.01
CA GLY A 48 -3.01 -86.39 -9.79
C GLY A 48 -2.50 -85.81 -8.45
N SER A 49 -3.19 -86.19 -7.36
CA SER A 49 -2.93 -85.88 -5.93
C SER A 49 -3.04 -84.40 -5.49
N MET A 50 -3.56 -84.08 -4.30
CA MET A 50 -4.15 -84.91 -3.23
C MET A 50 -5.21 -84.10 -2.44
N ALA A 51 -6.18 -84.79 -1.81
CA ALA A 51 -7.17 -84.17 -0.89
C ALA A 51 -6.56 -83.98 0.53
N SER A 52 -7.22 -83.53 1.61
CA SER A 52 -8.63 -83.23 1.96
C SER A 52 -8.62 -82.37 3.26
N VAL A 53 -9.70 -81.78 3.82
CA VAL A 53 -11.16 -81.78 3.60
C VAL A 53 -11.68 -80.35 3.93
N HIS A 54 -12.85 -79.94 3.42
CA HIS A 54 -13.78 -79.09 4.21
C HIS A 54 -15.22 -79.55 4.02
N GLN A 55 -15.95 -79.75 5.13
CA GLN A 55 -17.39 -80.02 5.18
C GLN A 55 -18.14 -78.82 5.79
N ASP A 56 -19.44 -78.76 5.54
CA ASP A 56 -20.32 -77.63 5.85
C ASP A 56 -20.37 -77.23 7.33
N ARG A 57 -20.24 -75.93 7.60
CA ARG A 57 -20.96 -75.24 8.69
C ARG A 57 -21.36 -73.83 8.28
N HIS A 58 -22.67 -73.56 8.32
CA HIS A 58 -23.22 -72.21 8.45
C HIS A 58 -23.15 -71.74 9.93
N PRO A 59 -23.36 -70.44 10.21
CA PRO A 59 -22.31 -69.63 10.80
C PRO A 59 -22.29 -69.63 12.34
N ILE A 60 -21.17 -69.17 12.90
CA ILE A 60 -21.11 -68.62 14.26
C ILE A 60 -20.59 -67.18 14.15
N ASP A 61 -21.43 -66.23 14.57
CA ASP A 61 -21.10 -64.82 14.59
C ASP A 61 -20.00 -64.52 15.63
N ARG A 62 -18.93 -63.89 15.13
CA ARG A 62 -17.96 -63.10 15.91
C ARG A 62 -17.52 -61.96 15.00
N GLY A 63 -17.98 -60.75 15.27
CA GLY A 63 -17.65 -59.57 14.47
C GLY A 63 -16.14 -59.38 14.30
N ALA A 64 -15.67 -59.54 13.06
CA ALA A 64 -14.32 -59.16 12.66
C ALA A 64 -14.24 -57.63 12.55
N GLY A 65 -13.24 -57.02 13.19
CA GLY A 65 -13.01 -55.58 13.09
C GLY A 65 -12.57 -55.19 11.68
N GLU A 66 -13.09 -54.09 11.15
CA GLU A 66 -12.72 -53.61 9.82
C GLU A 66 -11.36 -52.90 9.87
N GLY A 67 -10.31 -53.64 9.53
CA GLY A 67 -8.98 -53.07 9.33
C GLY A 67 -8.96 -52.01 8.22
N LYS A 68 -8.34 -50.87 8.52
CA LYS A 68 -8.13 -49.74 7.60
C LYS A 68 -6.64 -49.44 7.53
N GLN A 69 -6.01 -49.66 6.38
CA GLN A 69 -4.57 -49.44 6.17
C GLN A 69 -4.30 -47.94 5.97
N ILE A 70 -3.32 -47.40 6.68
CA ILE A 70 -2.93 -45.98 6.66
C ILE A 70 -1.48 -45.91 6.18
N THR A 71 -1.23 -45.19 5.09
CA THR A 71 0.13 -44.93 4.57
C THR A 71 0.46 -43.46 4.71
N CYS A 72 1.40 -43.12 5.58
CA CYS A 72 1.91 -41.76 5.74
C CYS A 72 3.16 -41.57 4.85
N HIS A 73 3.21 -40.48 4.09
CA HIS A 73 4.37 -40.14 3.26
C HIS A 73 5.10 -38.92 3.82
N THR A 74 6.27 -39.13 4.41
CA THR A 74 7.13 -38.03 4.86
C THR A 74 7.90 -37.46 3.67
N SER A 75 7.95 -36.13 3.55
CA SER A 75 8.54 -35.47 2.39
C SER A 75 10.06 -35.61 2.32
N ASP A 76 10.61 -35.74 1.11
CA ASP A 76 12.06 -35.67 0.87
C ASP A 76 12.58 -34.22 0.86
N ILE A 77 12.40 -33.49 1.97
CA ILE A 77 13.00 -32.16 2.18
C ILE A 77 13.87 -32.15 3.43
N ARG A 78 14.81 -31.20 3.50
CA ARG A 78 15.82 -31.17 4.57
C ARG A 78 15.16 -31.09 5.96
N SER A 79 15.49 -32.03 6.84
CA SER A 79 14.99 -32.12 8.22
C SER A 79 13.46 -32.24 8.32
N ALA A 80 12.85 -33.03 7.44
CA ALA A 80 11.42 -33.35 7.40
C ALA A 80 10.96 -34.52 8.29
N GLY A 81 11.89 -35.37 8.77
CA GLY A 81 11.56 -36.48 9.65
C GLY A 81 11.29 -36.05 11.09
N THR A 82 10.69 -36.91 11.91
CA THR A 82 10.31 -36.57 13.30
C THR A 82 10.45 -37.72 14.29
N ASP A 83 11.02 -37.42 15.47
CA ASP A 83 11.06 -38.30 16.64
C ASP A 83 9.74 -38.28 17.46
N ALA A 84 8.75 -37.47 17.06
CA ALA A 84 7.55 -37.21 17.86
C ALA A 84 6.44 -38.23 17.62
N ASP A 85 5.71 -38.62 18.67
CA ASP A 85 4.57 -39.54 18.54
C ASP A 85 3.48 -38.92 17.65
N VAL A 86 3.32 -39.47 16.43
CA VAL A 86 2.27 -39.07 15.47
C VAL A 86 0.97 -39.78 15.82
N SER A 87 -0.14 -39.07 15.65
CA SER A 87 -1.50 -39.56 15.91
C SER A 87 -2.47 -39.14 14.81
N ILE A 88 -3.45 -39.99 14.51
CA ILE A 88 -4.47 -39.76 13.48
C ILE A 88 -5.88 -40.10 14.01
N THR A 89 -6.85 -39.33 13.53
CA THR A 89 -8.29 -39.61 13.62
C THR A 89 -8.86 -39.63 12.20
N LEU A 90 -9.62 -40.68 11.85
CA LEU A 90 -10.38 -40.77 10.60
C LEU A 90 -11.82 -40.33 10.84
N VAL A 91 -12.40 -39.52 9.95
CA VAL A 91 -13.80 -39.09 10.03
C VAL A 91 -14.51 -39.35 8.70
N GLY A 92 -15.61 -40.08 8.75
CA GLY A 92 -16.46 -40.37 7.61
C GLY A 92 -17.94 -40.13 7.88
N GLY A 93 -18.77 -40.33 6.85
CA GLY A 93 -20.21 -40.05 6.90
C GLY A 93 -21.01 -40.86 7.92
N ALA A 94 -20.48 -41.98 8.43
CA ALA A 94 -21.15 -42.85 9.41
C ALA A 94 -20.44 -42.90 10.79
N GLY A 95 -19.28 -42.27 10.97
CA GLY A 95 -18.56 -42.32 12.25
C GLY A 95 -17.14 -41.75 12.24
N THR A 96 -16.48 -41.89 13.39
CA THR A 96 -15.11 -41.40 13.63
C THR A 96 -14.27 -42.51 14.28
N LEU A 97 -13.03 -42.71 13.82
CA LEU A 97 -12.05 -43.65 14.38
C LEU A 97 -10.78 -42.91 14.78
N GLY A 98 -10.64 -42.61 16.07
CA GLY A 98 -9.43 -41.99 16.64
C GLY A 98 -9.70 -41.16 17.90
N PRO A 99 -8.67 -40.49 18.44
CA PRO A 99 -7.28 -40.51 17.95
C PRO A 99 -6.58 -41.85 18.23
N LYS A 100 -5.74 -42.27 17.30
CA LYS A 100 -4.84 -43.44 17.41
C LYS A 100 -3.40 -42.98 17.20
N VAL A 101 -2.50 -43.36 18.11
CA VAL A 101 -1.05 -43.15 17.93
C VAL A 101 -0.54 -44.15 16.88
N LEU A 102 0.19 -43.65 15.89
CA LEU A 102 0.75 -44.45 14.80
C LEU A 102 2.14 -44.93 15.21
N GLN A 103 2.21 -46.16 15.71
CA GLN A 103 3.41 -46.76 16.29
C GLN A 103 3.61 -48.21 15.83
N HIS A 104 4.87 -48.65 15.79
CA HIS A 104 5.27 -50.03 15.57
C HIS A 104 6.27 -50.46 16.65
N SER A 105 6.30 -51.75 16.98
CA SER A 105 6.96 -52.24 18.20
C SER A 105 8.50 -52.14 18.23
N ASN A 106 9.17 -51.81 17.11
CA ASN A 106 10.64 -51.87 16.97
C ASN A 106 11.18 -51.02 15.78
N SER A 107 10.72 -49.77 15.58
CA SER A 107 11.14 -48.98 14.40
C SER A 107 11.24 -47.48 14.65
N ASN A 108 12.27 -46.86 14.04
CA ASN A 108 12.34 -45.41 13.80
C ASN A 108 11.39 -45.08 12.63
N LEU A 109 10.36 -44.28 12.88
CA LEU A 109 9.24 -44.02 11.96
C LEU A 109 9.27 -42.57 11.45
N PHE A 110 8.50 -42.28 10.40
CA PHE A 110 8.29 -40.93 9.87
C PHE A 110 9.58 -40.24 9.43
N GLU A 111 10.51 -41.02 8.88
CA GLU A 111 11.81 -40.53 8.44
C GLU A 111 11.77 -39.76 7.11
N ARG A 112 12.76 -38.90 6.86
CA ARG A 112 12.79 -38.05 5.66
C ARG A 112 12.68 -38.88 4.37
N GLY A 113 11.64 -38.62 3.58
CA GLY A 113 11.41 -39.31 2.29
C GLY A 113 10.91 -40.76 2.41
N VAL A 114 10.63 -41.23 3.62
CA VAL A 114 10.13 -42.58 3.90
C VAL A 114 8.59 -42.62 3.82
N LYS A 115 8.04 -43.81 3.54
CA LYS A 115 6.63 -44.12 3.73
C LYS A 115 6.46 -45.08 4.91
N ASP A 116 5.48 -44.82 5.74
CA ASP A 116 5.19 -45.58 6.96
C ASP A 116 3.75 -46.11 6.88
N GLU A 117 3.57 -47.42 7.07
CA GLU A 117 2.29 -48.10 6.89
C GLU A 117 1.77 -48.68 8.21
N PHE A 118 0.49 -48.49 8.51
CA PHE A 118 -0.15 -48.90 9.77
C PHE A 118 -1.52 -49.52 9.51
N LEU A 119 -1.98 -50.43 10.37
CA LEU A 119 -3.33 -50.98 10.33
C LEU A 119 -4.15 -50.45 11.51
N LEU A 120 -5.29 -49.80 11.23
CA LEU A 120 -6.24 -49.36 12.24
C LEU A 120 -7.51 -50.20 12.19
N GLU A 121 -7.70 -51.06 13.18
CA GLU A 121 -8.97 -51.78 13.38
C GLU A 121 -10.04 -50.83 13.95
N GLY A 122 -11.25 -50.91 13.41
CA GLY A 122 -12.40 -50.14 13.87
C GLY A 122 -13.73 -50.58 13.25
N THR A 123 -14.75 -49.75 13.42
CA THR A 123 -16.07 -49.91 12.79
C THR A 123 -16.09 -49.32 11.38
N PHE A 124 -17.20 -49.55 10.66
CA PHE A 124 -17.55 -48.79 9.47
C PHE A 124 -17.58 -47.28 9.75
N LEU A 125 -17.08 -46.50 8.79
CA LEU A 125 -17.06 -45.03 8.84
C LEU A 125 -17.84 -44.38 7.69
N GLY A 126 -18.38 -45.16 6.74
CA GLY A 126 -18.94 -44.63 5.51
C GLY A 126 -17.86 -44.03 4.60
N ASP A 127 -18.22 -42.99 3.86
CA ASP A 127 -17.27 -42.25 3.02
C ASP A 127 -16.36 -41.40 3.92
N ILE A 128 -15.09 -41.78 4.05
CA ILE A 128 -14.08 -41.05 4.85
C ILE A 128 -13.75 -39.73 4.14
N ASN A 129 -14.35 -38.64 4.60
CA ASN A 129 -14.23 -37.32 3.99
C ASN A 129 -13.10 -36.48 4.60
N ARG A 130 -12.54 -36.89 5.75
CA ARG A 130 -11.60 -36.07 6.51
C ARG A 130 -10.71 -36.91 7.43
N ILE A 131 -9.49 -36.45 7.64
CA ILE A 131 -8.62 -36.90 8.73
C ILE A 131 -8.21 -35.71 9.61
N GLU A 132 -7.88 -36.00 10.85
CA GLU A 132 -7.23 -35.07 11.78
C GLU A 132 -5.93 -35.74 12.21
N ILE A 133 -4.79 -35.19 11.81
CA ILE A 133 -3.45 -35.78 12.03
C ILE A 133 -2.53 -34.77 12.71
N GLY A 134 -1.65 -35.23 13.59
CA GLY A 134 -0.71 -34.37 14.30
C GLY A 134 0.22 -35.15 15.24
N HIS A 135 1.24 -34.48 15.75
CA HIS A 135 2.26 -35.07 16.61
C HIS A 135 2.33 -34.37 17.98
N ASN A 136 2.84 -35.05 18.99
CA ASN A 136 2.86 -34.53 20.37
C ASN A 136 3.99 -33.53 20.68
N ASN A 137 4.77 -33.11 19.68
CA ASN A 137 5.88 -32.14 19.79
C ASN A 137 6.96 -32.50 20.85
N LYS A 138 7.22 -33.80 21.06
CA LYS A 138 8.36 -34.31 21.85
C LYS A 138 9.48 -34.84 20.93
N GLY A 139 10.65 -35.16 21.50
CA GLY A 139 11.81 -35.68 20.75
C GLY A 139 12.75 -34.57 20.25
N PHE A 140 13.92 -34.94 19.72
CA PHE A 140 14.96 -33.98 19.33
C PHE A 140 14.82 -33.62 17.84
N GLY A 141 14.05 -32.57 17.56
CA GLY A 141 13.71 -32.20 16.19
C GLY A 141 12.33 -32.69 15.76
N ALA A 142 11.35 -32.61 16.67
CA ALA A 142 9.94 -32.96 16.50
C ALA A 142 9.22 -32.37 15.25
N GLY A 143 9.86 -31.52 14.46
CA GLY A 143 9.28 -30.82 13.32
C GLY A 143 9.20 -31.67 12.07
N TRP A 144 8.02 -32.21 11.78
CA TRP A 144 7.72 -33.11 10.66
C TRP A 144 7.34 -32.35 9.38
N HIS A 145 7.51 -32.94 8.19
CA HIS A 145 6.87 -32.45 6.97
C HIS A 145 6.19 -33.59 6.19
N LEU A 146 4.87 -33.62 6.26
CA LEU A 146 4.00 -34.60 5.63
C LEU A 146 3.71 -34.19 4.17
N ASP A 147 3.98 -35.08 3.22
CA ASP A 147 3.52 -34.94 1.83
C ASP A 147 2.01 -35.20 1.76
N ARG A 148 1.59 -36.39 2.19
CA ARG A 148 0.20 -36.86 2.15
C ARG A 148 -0.03 -38.08 3.04
N VAL A 149 -1.30 -38.40 3.28
CA VAL A 149 -1.75 -39.69 3.83
C VAL A 149 -2.64 -40.39 2.82
N GLU A 150 -2.48 -41.69 2.66
CA GLU A 150 -3.39 -42.57 1.94
C GLU A 150 -4.09 -43.49 2.95
N VAL A 151 -5.39 -43.76 2.75
CA VAL A 151 -6.21 -44.62 3.63
C VAL A 151 -6.95 -45.63 2.77
N SER A 152 -6.77 -46.93 3.03
CA SER A 152 -7.45 -48.01 2.33
C SER A 152 -8.38 -48.79 3.27
N ASP A 153 -9.62 -49.00 2.85
CA ASP A 153 -10.61 -49.86 3.48
C ASP A 153 -10.88 -51.02 2.51
N GLU A 154 -10.10 -52.09 2.65
CA GLU A 154 -10.12 -53.24 1.73
C GLU A 154 -11.46 -53.96 1.75
N ASN A 155 -12.11 -54.03 2.92
CA ASN A 155 -13.42 -54.67 3.11
C ASN A 155 -14.53 -54.01 2.28
N HIS A 156 -14.37 -52.72 1.95
CA HIS A 156 -15.31 -51.94 1.14
C HIS A 156 -14.75 -51.56 -0.23
N ASN A 157 -13.54 -52.00 -0.57
CA ASN A 157 -12.78 -51.62 -1.76
C ASN A 157 -12.68 -50.09 -2.00
N ARG A 158 -12.34 -49.35 -0.93
CA ARG A 158 -12.25 -47.87 -0.96
C ARG A 158 -10.86 -47.39 -0.59
N SER A 159 -10.32 -46.47 -1.38
CA SER A 159 -9.09 -45.76 -1.04
C SER A 159 -9.35 -44.25 -1.04
N TYR A 160 -8.72 -43.53 -0.11
CA TYR A 160 -8.88 -42.10 0.10
C TYR A 160 -7.51 -41.44 0.19
N HIS A 161 -7.35 -40.26 -0.43
CA HIS A 161 -6.07 -39.57 -0.55
C HIS A 161 -6.15 -38.18 0.08
N PHE A 162 -5.28 -37.91 1.05
CA PHE A 162 -5.26 -36.69 1.87
C PHE A 162 -3.94 -35.92 1.62
N PRO A 163 -3.87 -35.06 0.60
CA PRO A 163 -2.68 -34.27 0.32
C PRO A 163 -2.47 -33.21 1.40
N CYS A 164 -1.23 -33.03 1.85
CA CYS A 164 -0.88 -32.06 2.89
C CYS A 164 0.17 -31.06 2.41
N LYS A 165 1.40 -31.54 2.14
CA LYS A 165 2.58 -30.74 1.79
C LYS A 165 2.81 -29.56 2.74
N GLN A 166 2.82 -29.83 4.05
CA GLN A 166 3.02 -28.84 5.10
C GLN A 166 3.92 -29.34 6.24
N TRP A 167 4.60 -28.39 6.88
CA TRP A 167 5.29 -28.61 8.17
C TRP A 167 4.28 -28.86 9.29
N PHE A 168 4.60 -29.75 10.21
CA PHE A 168 3.97 -29.89 11.51
C PHE A 168 5.07 -29.63 12.53
N ASP A 169 5.12 -28.42 13.06
CA ASP A 169 6.25 -27.87 13.81
C ASP A 169 5.76 -26.66 14.61
N SER A 170 6.18 -26.49 15.87
CA SER A 170 5.80 -25.32 16.68
C SER A 170 6.60 -24.04 16.38
N SER A 171 7.67 -24.17 15.58
CA SER A 171 8.64 -23.11 15.24
C SER A 171 8.68 -22.77 13.74
N ARG A 172 8.46 -23.76 12.86
CA ARG A 172 8.47 -23.64 11.39
C ARG A 172 7.04 -23.60 10.80
N GLY A 173 6.94 -23.31 9.49
CA GLY A 173 5.67 -23.29 8.78
C GLY A 173 4.67 -22.29 9.35
N ASP A 174 3.39 -22.68 9.42
CA ASP A 174 2.32 -21.92 10.09
C ASP A 174 2.26 -22.14 11.62
N LYS A 175 3.28 -22.80 12.20
CA LYS A 175 3.46 -23.11 13.63
C LYS A 175 2.42 -24.04 14.25
N LYS A 176 1.73 -24.85 13.44
CA LYS A 176 0.78 -25.87 13.92
C LYS A 176 1.43 -27.25 13.94
N VAL A 177 1.14 -28.01 15.00
CA VAL A 177 1.57 -29.41 15.21
C VAL A 177 0.46 -30.43 14.90
N MET A 178 -0.71 -29.96 14.47
CA MET A 178 -1.89 -30.77 14.13
C MET A 178 -2.70 -30.08 13.02
N ARG A 179 -3.31 -30.86 12.13
CA ARG A 179 -4.15 -30.39 11.01
C ARG A 179 -5.35 -31.29 10.78
N THR A 180 -6.45 -30.65 10.39
CA THR A 180 -7.59 -31.29 9.73
C THR A 180 -7.37 -31.24 8.22
N ILE A 181 -7.50 -32.36 7.52
CA ILE A 181 -7.27 -32.50 6.07
C ILE A 181 -8.47 -33.22 5.45
N THR A 182 -9.07 -32.66 4.40
CA THR A 182 -10.19 -33.28 3.68
C THR A 182 -9.71 -34.23 2.58
N ALA A 183 -10.49 -35.26 2.29
CA ALA A 183 -10.19 -36.23 1.24
C ALA A 183 -10.26 -35.58 -0.15
N ALA A 184 -9.20 -35.74 -0.94
CA ALA A 184 -9.34 -35.73 -2.39
C ALA A 184 -10.00 -37.06 -2.79
N GLN A 185 -11.16 -36.99 -3.44
CA GLN A 185 -11.91 -38.18 -3.84
C GLN A 185 -11.15 -38.97 -4.92
N LEU A 186 -10.69 -40.16 -4.58
CA LEU A 186 -10.46 -41.22 -5.55
C LEU A 186 -11.81 -41.85 -5.89
N ALA A 187 -12.09 -42.04 -7.18
CA ALA A 187 -13.33 -42.66 -7.62
C ALA A 187 -13.34 -44.17 -7.30
N ARG A 188 -14.54 -44.74 -7.15
CA ARG A 188 -14.74 -46.15 -6.73
C ARG A 188 -13.97 -47.13 -7.61
N ALA A 189 -13.28 -48.08 -6.99
CA ALA A 189 -12.77 -49.25 -7.66
C ALA A 189 -13.91 -50.28 -7.84
N ASP A 190 -14.55 -50.27 -9.01
CA ASP A 190 -15.42 -51.37 -9.44
C ASP A 190 -15.41 -51.48 -10.97
N SER A 191 -15.07 -52.68 -11.46
CA SER A 191 -14.65 -52.98 -12.85
C SER A 191 -13.39 -52.24 -13.34
N LYS A 192 -12.60 -52.89 -14.21
CA LYS A 192 -11.46 -52.24 -14.89
C LYS A 192 -12.00 -51.25 -15.92
N ASN A 193 -12.13 -49.99 -15.51
CA ASN A 193 -12.53 -48.90 -16.39
C ASN A 193 -11.28 -48.35 -17.11
N THR A 194 -10.71 -49.19 -17.99
CA THR A 194 -9.46 -48.94 -18.72
C THR A 194 -9.72 -48.66 -20.19
N CYS A 195 -8.81 -47.95 -20.85
CA CYS A 195 -8.81 -47.75 -22.29
C CYS A 195 -7.38 -47.79 -22.86
N THR A 196 -7.25 -48.02 -24.17
CA THR A 196 -5.95 -48.07 -24.83
C THR A 196 -5.51 -46.68 -25.26
N TYR A 197 -4.40 -46.21 -24.70
CA TYR A 197 -3.72 -44.99 -25.12
C TYR A 197 -2.65 -45.34 -26.16
N LYS A 198 -2.64 -44.59 -27.27
CA LYS A 198 -1.49 -44.44 -28.15
C LYS A 198 -0.87 -43.07 -27.86
N VAL A 199 0.33 -43.07 -27.30
CA VAL A 199 1.10 -41.88 -26.96
C VAL A 199 2.30 -41.79 -27.90
N LYS A 200 2.57 -40.62 -28.47
CA LYS A 200 3.87 -40.33 -29.09
C LYS A 200 4.53 -39.18 -28.37
N VAL A 201 5.83 -39.29 -28.13
CA VAL A 201 6.65 -38.27 -27.49
C VAL A 201 7.67 -37.76 -28.48
N TYR A 202 7.71 -36.44 -28.71
CA TYR A 202 8.62 -35.79 -29.64
C TYR A 202 9.69 -35.03 -28.85
N THR A 203 10.94 -35.52 -28.86
CA THR A 203 12.08 -34.75 -28.33
C THR A 203 12.50 -33.69 -29.36
N GLY A 204 12.93 -32.51 -28.91
CA GLY A 204 13.38 -31.46 -29.82
C GLY A 204 14.78 -31.71 -30.42
N ASP A 205 15.04 -31.15 -31.60
CA ASP A 205 16.34 -31.21 -32.28
C ASP A 205 17.38 -30.17 -31.74
N MET A 206 17.36 -29.89 -30.44
CA MET A 206 18.33 -28.97 -29.83
C MET A 206 19.59 -29.72 -29.36
N ARG A 207 20.74 -29.02 -29.29
CA ARG A 207 21.99 -29.64 -28.79
C ARG A 207 21.80 -30.16 -27.37
N SER A 208 22.07 -31.46 -27.17
CA SER A 208 21.89 -32.17 -25.90
C SER A 208 20.45 -32.13 -25.36
N ALA A 209 19.47 -32.34 -26.26
CA ALA A 209 18.04 -32.41 -25.96
C ALA A 209 17.54 -33.81 -25.53
N GLY A 210 18.27 -34.88 -25.81
CA GLY A 210 17.94 -36.26 -25.41
C GLY A 210 18.04 -36.50 -23.90
N THR A 211 17.66 -37.69 -23.41
CA THR A 211 17.71 -37.99 -21.98
C THR A 211 17.79 -39.49 -21.63
N ASP A 212 18.81 -39.86 -20.87
CA ASP A 212 18.95 -41.15 -20.17
C ASP A 212 17.89 -41.36 -19.05
N ALA A 213 17.13 -40.33 -18.69
CA ALA A 213 16.28 -40.35 -17.49
C ALA A 213 14.95 -41.07 -17.71
N SER A 214 14.44 -41.75 -16.68
CA SER A 214 13.17 -42.51 -16.79
C SER A 214 11.99 -41.55 -16.98
N VAL A 215 11.46 -41.44 -18.20
CA VAL A 215 10.32 -40.58 -18.56
C VAL A 215 8.99 -41.22 -18.13
N PHE A 216 8.06 -40.40 -17.67
CA PHE A 216 6.70 -40.80 -17.29
C PHE A 216 5.62 -39.82 -17.78
N ILE A 217 4.38 -40.31 -17.79
CA ILE A 217 3.17 -39.53 -18.04
C ILE A 217 2.08 -39.85 -16.99
N ILE A 218 1.23 -38.87 -16.72
CA ILE A 218 -0.02 -38.96 -15.97
C ILE A 218 -1.09 -38.29 -16.84
N PHE A 219 -2.26 -38.89 -16.99
CA PHE A 219 -3.39 -38.30 -17.71
C PHE A 219 -4.38 -37.66 -16.74
N HIS A 220 -4.99 -36.54 -17.11
CA HIS A 220 -6.04 -35.86 -16.35
C HIS A 220 -7.25 -35.63 -17.24
N GLY A 221 -8.46 -35.95 -16.77
CA GLY A 221 -9.65 -35.88 -17.61
C GLY A 221 -10.99 -35.82 -16.89
N SER A 222 -12.06 -35.92 -17.67
CA SER A 222 -13.45 -35.73 -17.24
C SER A 222 -14.03 -36.85 -16.35
N ARG A 223 -13.42 -38.04 -16.31
CA ARG A 223 -13.91 -39.19 -15.52
C ARG A 223 -13.16 -39.40 -14.19
N ILE A 224 -11.83 -39.26 -14.17
CA ILE A 224 -11.04 -39.25 -12.93
C ILE A 224 -10.01 -38.11 -12.94
N PRO A 225 -9.69 -37.47 -11.79
CA PRO A 225 -8.86 -36.26 -11.75
C PRO A 225 -7.40 -36.47 -12.22
N ALA A 226 -6.88 -37.68 -12.04
CA ALA A 226 -5.57 -38.11 -12.52
C ALA A 226 -5.56 -39.65 -12.64
N SER A 227 -4.83 -40.18 -13.63
CA SER A 227 -4.42 -41.58 -13.67
C SER A 227 -3.31 -41.87 -12.66
N ALA A 228 -2.93 -43.14 -12.50
CA ALA A 228 -1.64 -43.49 -11.91
C ALA A 228 -0.46 -42.95 -12.75
N LYS A 229 0.76 -42.99 -12.19
CA LYS A 229 1.99 -42.55 -12.86
C LYS A 229 2.53 -43.65 -13.78
N LYS A 230 2.48 -43.44 -15.10
CA LYS A 230 2.90 -44.41 -16.12
C LYS A 230 4.29 -44.09 -16.66
N ASN A 231 5.26 -44.97 -16.42
CA ASN A 231 6.55 -44.92 -17.10
C ASN A 231 6.37 -45.21 -18.61
N LEU A 232 7.12 -44.49 -19.44
CA LEU A 232 7.14 -44.66 -20.90
C LEU A 232 8.42 -45.41 -21.30
N GLU A 233 8.29 -46.73 -21.41
CA GLU A 233 9.41 -47.66 -21.57
C GLU A 233 9.18 -48.64 -22.73
N SER A 234 10.25 -49.08 -23.38
CA SER A 234 10.25 -50.10 -24.43
C SER A 234 11.53 -50.93 -24.30
N GLN A 235 11.39 -52.24 -24.19
CA GLN A 235 12.55 -53.13 -24.03
C GLN A 235 13.53 -53.01 -25.21
N GLY A 236 14.82 -52.92 -24.90
CA GLY A 236 15.91 -52.95 -25.89
C GLY A 236 16.00 -51.73 -26.82
N LYS A 237 15.34 -50.61 -26.51
CA LYS A 237 15.46 -49.36 -27.28
C LYS A 237 16.15 -48.27 -26.47
N ASP A 238 16.93 -47.48 -27.19
CA ASP A 238 17.29 -46.12 -26.79
C ASP A 238 16.09 -45.20 -27.09
N LEU A 239 15.72 -44.32 -26.17
CA LEU A 239 14.45 -43.59 -26.20
C LEU A 239 14.66 -42.11 -25.88
N PHE A 240 13.78 -41.27 -26.42
CA PHE A 240 13.72 -39.83 -26.21
C PHE A 240 14.96 -39.07 -26.70
N GLU A 241 15.76 -39.62 -27.60
CA GLU A 241 16.97 -38.96 -28.11
C GLU A 241 16.68 -37.68 -28.89
N ARG A 242 17.73 -36.88 -29.14
CA ARG A 242 17.63 -35.59 -29.85
C ARG A 242 16.90 -35.76 -31.19
N GLY A 243 15.72 -35.15 -31.32
CA GLY A 243 14.89 -35.20 -32.53
C GLY A 243 14.13 -36.53 -32.73
N GLN A 244 14.20 -37.49 -31.80
CA GLN A 244 13.47 -38.75 -31.86
C GLN A 244 11.96 -38.54 -31.65
N VAL A 245 11.17 -39.45 -32.21
CA VAL A 245 9.74 -39.60 -31.97
C VAL A 245 9.47 -41.01 -31.48
N ASP A 246 9.06 -41.14 -30.22
CA ASP A 246 8.84 -42.44 -29.58
C ASP A 246 7.36 -42.73 -29.38
N GLU A 247 6.90 -43.84 -29.93
CA GLU A 247 5.51 -44.28 -29.86
C GLU A 247 5.32 -45.43 -28.87
N PHE A 248 4.34 -45.26 -27.97
CA PHE A 248 3.94 -46.21 -26.95
C PHE A 248 2.45 -46.51 -27.12
N MET A 249 2.06 -47.78 -27.00
CA MET A 249 0.65 -48.19 -26.96
C MET A 249 0.43 -49.09 -25.76
N PHE A 250 -0.52 -48.74 -24.88
CA PHE A 250 -0.79 -49.48 -23.65
C PHE A 250 -2.23 -49.27 -23.17
N GLU A 251 -2.74 -50.25 -22.42
CA GLU A 251 -4.00 -50.15 -21.68
C GLU A 251 -3.76 -49.48 -20.32
N PHE A 252 -4.60 -48.51 -19.95
CA PHE A 252 -4.48 -47.76 -18.69
C PHE A 252 -5.80 -47.10 -18.29
N ASP A 253 -5.85 -46.46 -17.12
CA ASP A 253 -7.05 -45.84 -16.54
C ASP A 253 -7.82 -44.96 -17.55
N ASP A 254 -9.13 -45.18 -17.76
CA ASP A 254 -9.96 -44.31 -18.60
C ASP A 254 -10.28 -43.00 -17.86
N VAL A 255 -9.49 -41.96 -18.10
CA VAL A 255 -9.73 -40.62 -17.54
C VAL A 255 -10.90 -39.89 -18.22
N GLY A 256 -11.62 -40.52 -19.14
CA GLY A 256 -12.70 -39.92 -19.90
C GLY A 256 -12.14 -39.16 -21.10
N ASP A 257 -12.41 -37.87 -21.15
CA ASP A 257 -11.77 -36.94 -22.07
C ASP A 257 -10.48 -36.46 -21.42
N VAL A 258 -9.32 -36.84 -21.96
CA VAL A 258 -8.05 -36.22 -21.57
C VAL A 258 -8.17 -34.72 -21.87
N ASN A 259 -7.81 -33.87 -20.91
CA ASN A 259 -7.75 -32.43 -21.09
C ASN A 259 -6.36 -31.87 -20.71
N THR A 260 -5.65 -32.59 -19.85
CA THR A 260 -4.29 -32.25 -19.43
C THR A 260 -3.47 -33.52 -19.25
N ILE A 261 -2.16 -33.42 -19.44
CA ILE A 261 -1.20 -34.47 -19.03
C ILE A 261 -0.20 -33.86 -18.06
N THR A 262 0.35 -34.65 -17.14
CA THR A 262 1.58 -34.30 -16.43
C THR A 262 2.70 -35.21 -16.92
N VAL A 263 3.78 -34.62 -17.43
CA VAL A 263 4.90 -35.33 -18.06
C VAL A 263 6.22 -34.87 -17.45
N GLY A 264 7.14 -35.80 -17.23
CA GLY A 264 8.41 -35.54 -16.57
C GLY A 264 9.34 -36.74 -16.57
N HIS A 265 10.43 -36.65 -15.81
CA HIS A 265 11.46 -37.69 -15.72
C HIS A 265 12.07 -37.78 -14.31
N ASP A 266 12.74 -38.89 -14.00
CA ASP A 266 13.34 -39.13 -12.66
C ASP A 266 14.65 -38.38 -12.39
N ASN A 267 15.18 -37.66 -13.39
CA ASN A 267 16.46 -36.94 -13.35
C ASN A 267 17.66 -37.87 -12.99
N ARG A 268 17.67 -39.12 -13.46
CA ARG A 268 18.83 -40.04 -13.42
C ARG A 268 19.57 -40.09 -14.76
N GLY A 269 20.77 -40.66 -14.78
CA GLY A 269 21.61 -40.79 -15.99
C GLY A 269 22.52 -39.59 -16.29
N LEU A 270 23.34 -39.69 -17.34
CA LEU A 270 24.35 -38.70 -17.72
C LEU A 270 23.81 -37.75 -18.79
N GLY A 271 23.43 -36.55 -18.37
CA GLY A 271 22.77 -35.59 -19.28
C GLY A 271 21.25 -35.66 -19.25
N ALA A 272 20.70 -36.21 -18.16
CA ALA A 272 19.30 -36.32 -17.75
C ALA A 272 18.35 -35.11 -17.99
N GLY A 273 18.82 -33.99 -18.52
CA GLY A 273 18.06 -32.76 -18.75
C GLY A 273 17.55 -32.67 -20.18
N TRP A 274 16.26 -32.98 -20.33
CA TRP A 274 15.54 -33.26 -21.57
C TRP A 274 14.94 -32.01 -22.21
N PHE A 275 14.78 -31.94 -23.53
CA PHE A 275 13.95 -30.92 -24.20
C PHE A 275 12.76 -31.58 -24.92
N LEU A 276 11.61 -31.57 -24.24
CA LEU A 276 10.35 -32.07 -24.81
C LEU A 276 9.77 -31.03 -25.78
N ASN A 277 9.52 -31.42 -27.03
CA ASN A 277 8.82 -30.58 -28.02
C ASN A 277 7.32 -30.65 -27.77
N HIS A 278 6.71 -31.83 -27.93
CA HIS A 278 5.29 -32.06 -27.65
C HIS A 278 4.99 -33.57 -27.47
N VAL A 279 3.78 -33.87 -26.99
CA VAL A 279 3.22 -35.22 -26.91
C VAL A 279 1.93 -35.29 -27.72
N GLU A 280 1.75 -36.32 -28.55
CA GLU A 280 0.45 -36.67 -29.13
C GLU A 280 -0.20 -37.75 -28.27
N VAL A 281 -1.50 -37.63 -27.96
CA VAL A 281 -2.28 -38.66 -27.25
C VAL A 281 -3.54 -38.99 -28.05
N THR A 282 -3.71 -40.27 -28.38
CA THR A 282 -4.93 -40.81 -28.99
C THR A 282 -5.49 -41.91 -28.10
N VAL A 283 -6.72 -41.74 -27.62
CA VAL A 283 -7.45 -42.83 -26.95
C VAL A 283 -8.16 -43.65 -28.01
N LEU A 284 -7.83 -44.94 -28.16
CA LEU A 284 -8.44 -45.77 -29.20
C LEU A 284 -9.95 -45.89 -28.98
N GLY A 285 -10.72 -45.77 -30.07
CA GLY A 285 -12.19 -45.71 -30.03
C GLY A 285 -12.77 -44.31 -29.77
N LYS A 286 -11.95 -43.32 -29.38
CA LYS A 286 -12.33 -41.90 -29.28
C LYS A 286 -11.58 -41.07 -30.35
N GLN A 287 -12.15 -39.96 -30.77
CA GLN A 287 -11.50 -38.98 -31.67
C GLN A 287 -11.85 -37.55 -31.23
N PRO A 288 -11.00 -36.54 -31.52
CA PRO A 288 -9.73 -36.62 -32.25
C PRO A 288 -8.51 -36.99 -31.38
N THR A 289 -7.36 -37.18 -32.03
CA THR A 289 -6.04 -37.11 -31.37
C THR A 289 -5.82 -35.73 -30.76
N GLN A 290 -5.17 -35.67 -29.60
CA GLN A 290 -4.88 -34.44 -28.86
C GLN A 290 -3.37 -34.15 -28.81
N TYR A 291 -3.03 -32.87 -28.66
CA TYR A 291 -1.65 -32.37 -28.78
C TYR A 291 -1.23 -31.57 -27.55
N PHE A 292 -0.16 -31.96 -26.89
CA PHE A 292 0.32 -31.34 -25.65
C PHE A 292 1.69 -30.71 -25.90
N VAL A 293 1.71 -29.41 -26.19
CA VAL A 293 2.92 -28.69 -26.61
C VAL A 293 3.69 -28.19 -25.39
N CYS A 294 4.96 -28.60 -25.27
CA CYS A 294 5.86 -28.20 -24.19
C CYS A 294 6.86 -27.14 -24.68
N ARG A 295 7.72 -27.52 -25.64
CA ARG A 295 8.82 -26.73 -26.22
C ARG A 295 9.72 -26.08 -25.17
N GLN A 296 10.00 -26.83 -24.09
CA GLN A 296 10.81 -26.38 -22.96
C GLN A 296 11.74 -27.47 -22.46
N TRP A 297 12.79 -27.04 -21.75
CA TRP A 297 13.63 -27.96 -20.99
C TRP A 297 12.87 -28.51 -19.79
N LEU A 298 13.10 -29.80 -19.51
CA LEU A 298 12.84 -30.49 -18.26
C LEU A 298 14.22 -30.88 -17.71
N ASP A 299 14.79 -30.01 -16.88
CA ASP A 299 16.20 -30.04 -16.47
C ASP A 299 16.39 -29.14 -15.24
N LYS A 300 17.01 -29.63 -14.15
CA LYS A 300 17.31 -28.81 -12.95
C LYS A 300 18.31 -27.67 -13.16
N LYS A 301 18.88 -27.52 -14.38
CA LYS A 301 19.95 -26.57 -14.73
C LYS A 301 19.64 -25.73 -15.99
N LYS A 302 18.55 -26.02 -16.72
CA LYS A 302 18.14 -25.29 -17.94
C LYS A 302 16.64 -24.94 -17.86
N GLY A 303 16.17 -24.09 -18.77
CA GLY A 303 14.77 -23.64 -18.76
C GLY A 303 14.42 -22.87 -17.49
N ASP A 304 13.41 -23.34 -16.76
CA ASP A 304 12.93 -22.82 -15.47
C ASP A 304 13.30 -23.73 -14.27
N PHE A 305 14.21 -24.69 -14.47
CA PHE A 305 14.72 -25.61 -13.46
C PHE A 305 13.74 -26.71 -13.00
N LEU A 306 12.59 -26.87 -13.66
CA LEU A 306 11.63 -27.96 -13.42
C LEU A 306 11.98 -29.22 -14.23
N ILE A 307 11.58 -30.39 -13.73
CA ILE A 307 11.75 -31.73 -14.37
C ILE A 307 10.40 -32.43 -14.67
N GLU A 308 9.29 -31.76 -14.36
CA GLU A 308 7.93 -32.26 -14.48
C GLU A 308 7.03 -31.06 -14.82
N ARG A 309 6.06 -31.23 -15.72
CA ARG A 309 5.10 -30.19 -16.13
C ARG A 309 3.72 -30.77 -16.36
N THR A 310 2.69 -30.07 -15.88
CA THR A 310 1.31 -30.25 -16.35
C THR A 310 1.08 -29.39 -17.60
N ILE A 311 0.57 -29.99 -18.67
CA ILE A 311 0.36 -29.39 -20.00
C ILE A 311 -1.11 -29.57 -20.38
N GLN A 312 -1.76 -28.52 -20.87
CA GLN A 312 -3.14 -28.57 -21.36
C GLN A 312 -3.20 -29.04 -22.83
N ALA A 313 -4.33 -29.62 -23.24
CA ALA A 313 -4.56 -30.03 -24.62
C ALA A 313 -4.66 -28.80 -25.55
N SER A 314 -3.97 -28.87 -26.69
CA SER A 314 -4.06 -27.93 -27.81
C SER A 314 -4.95 -28.49 -28.90
N ALA A 315 -5.76 -27.63 -29.52
CA ALA A 315 -6.69 -27.98 -30.59
C ALA A 315 -6.04 -28.15 -31.98
N PHE A 316 -4.72 -27.97 -32.12
CA PHE A 316 -4.04 -27.91 -33.42
C PHE A 316 -2.70 -28.65 -33.47
N LEU A 317 -2.43 -29.28 -34.62
CA LEU A 317 -1.11 -29.83 -34.98
C LEU A 317 -0.08 -28.70 -35.23
N PRO A 318 1.22 -28.90 -34.94
CA PRO A 318 2.19 -27.80 -34.98
C PRO A 318 2.69 -27.33 -36.36
N ASP A 319 2.20 -27.89 -37.48
CA ASP A 319 2.67 -27.57 -38.84
C ASP A 319 2.08 -26.27 -39.43
N ASP A 320 1.15 -25.60 -38.72
CA ASP A 320 0.45 -24.38 -39.17
C ASP A 320 1.31 -23.09 -39.06
N GLY A 321 2.61 -23.22 -39.32
CA GLY A 321 3.55 -22.14 -39.60
C GLY A 321 4.34 -21.57 -38.42
N GLN A 322 5.60 -21.20 -38.70
CA GLN A 322 6.37 -20.29 -37.87
C GLN A 322 5.90 -18.85 -38.15
N CYS A 323 5.47 -18.13 -37.11
CA CYS A 323 4.95 -16.77 -37.24
C CYS A 323 6.04 -15.73 -36.91
N GLN A 324 6.06 -14.63 -37.66
CA GLN A 324 6.80 -13.43 -37.27
C GLN A 324 5.93 -12.53 -36.37
N TYR A 325 6.56 -11.96 -35.36
CA TYR A 325 5.96 -10.98 -34.46
C TYR A 325 6.81 -9.71 -34.47
N LYS A 326 6.15 -8.56 -34.57
CA LYS A 326 6.75 -7.27 -34.22
C LYS A 326 6.56 -7.09 -32.72
N VAL A 327 7.64 -6.93 -31.97
CA VAL A 327 7.60 -6.66 -30.52
C VAL A 327 8.21 -5.29 -30.31
N VAL A 328 7.41 -4.35 -29.79
CA VAL A 328 7.84 -3.00 -29.44
C VAL A 328 7.85 -2.89 -27.92
N VAL A 329 8.98 -2.53 -27.33
CA VAL A 329 9.16 -2.41 -25.88
C VAL A 329 9.39 -0.94 -25.54
N THR A 330 8.73 -0.43 -24.50
CA THR A 330 8.97 0.92 -23.98
C THR A 330 9.53 0.82 -22.57
N THR A 331 10.74 1.33 -22.35
CA THR A 331 11.30 1.51 -21.00
C THR A 331 10.75 2.78 -20.35
N GLY A 332 10.55 2.79 -19.03
CA GLY A 332 10.07 3.96 -18.28
C GLY A 332 11.11 5.10 -18.18
N ASP A 333 10.67 6.31 -17.85
CA ASP A 333 11.54 7.50 -17.68
C ASP A 333 12.13 7.64 -16.26
N HIS A 334 12.14 6.56 -15.46
CA HIS A 334 12.63 6.60 -14.08
C HIS A 334 14.18 6.57 -14.03
N ARG A 335 14.76 7.22 -13.01
CA ARG A 335 16.23 7.28 -12.86
C ARG A 335 16.83 5.87 -12.72
N GLY A 336 17.67 5.49 -13.69
CA GLY A 336 18.23 4.13 -13.78
C GLY A 336 17.18 3.06 -14.08
N ALA A 337 16.29 3.35 -15.04
CA ALA A 337 15.33 2.41 -15.64
C ALA A 337 15.91 1.56 -16.78
N GLY A 338 17.02 1.99 -17.40
CA GLY A 338 17.69 1.24 -18.48
C GLY A 338 18.44 0.01 -17.98
N THR A 339 18.67 -0.98 -18.86
CA THR A 339 19.29 -2.26 -18.47
C THR A 339 20.28 -2.81 -19.48
N ASP A 340 21.39 -3.35 -18.97
CA ASP A 340 22.37 -4.15 -19.74
C ASP A 340 21.92 -5.61 -19.92
N ALA A 341 20.84 -6.04 -19.23
CA ALA A 341 20.45 -7.44 -19.15
C ALA A 341 19.74 -7.93 -20.42
N THR A 342 19.90 -9.22 -20.78
CA THR A 342 19.20 -9.76 -21.96
C THR A 342 17.71 -9.92 -21.67
N VAL A 343 16.88 -9.02 -22.21
CA VAL A 343 15.41 -9.11 -22.18
C VAL A 343 14.93 -10.25 -23.08
N ARG A 344 13.91 -11.00 -22.63
CA ARG A 344 13.31 -12.15 -23.32
C ARG A 344 11.79 -12.18 -23.13
N VAL A 345 11.08 -12.75 -24.10
CA VAL A 345 9.61 -12.87 -24.11
C VAL A 345 9.12 -14.28 -24.43
N VAL A 346 7.93 -14.63 -23.93
CA VAL A 346 7.09 -15.74 -24.42
C VAL A 346 5.72 -15.17 -24.77
N ILE A 347 5.32 -15.31 -26.03
CA ILE A 347 3.99 -14.86 -26.50
C ILE A 347 3.04 -16.06 -26.41
N TYR A 348 1.83 -15.85 -25.89
CA TYR A 348 0.79 -16.86 -25.71
C TYR A 348 -0.45 -16.49 -26.54
N GLY A 349 -1.19 -17.49 -26.98
CA GLY A 349 -2.43 -17.35 -27.72
C GLY A 349 -3.30 -18.61 -27.72
N ASP A 350 -4.40 -18.58 -28.47
CA ASP A 350 -5.36 -19.69 -28.54
C ASP A 350 -4.84 -20.96 -29.24
N LYS A 351 -3.74 -20.88 -30.01
CA LYS A 351 -2.99 -22.04 -30.55
C LYS A 351 -1.77 -22.47 -29.71
N GLY A 352 -1.55 -21.86 -28.54
CA GLY A 352 -0.45 -22.23 -27.62
C GLY A 352 0.54 -21.09 -27.35
N GLN A 353 1.84 -21.39 -27.35
CA GLN A 353 2.89 -20.42 -26.98
C GLN A 353 4.13 -20.49 -27.89
N THR A 354 4.91 -19.40 -27.92
CA THR A 354 6.25 -19.40 -28.50
C THR A 354 7.26 -20.11 -27.58
N ALA A 355 8.49 -20.31 -28.07
CA ALA A 355 9.62 -20.51 -27.17
C ALA A 355 9.97 -19.20 -26.43
N LEU A 356 10.95 -19.24 -25.52
CA LEU A 356 11.54 -18.05 -24.91
C LEU A 356 12.45 -17.33 -25.92
N ILE A 357 11.92 -16.27 -26.53
CA ILE A 357 12.58 -15.47 -27.57
C ILE A 357 13.41 -14.37 -26.90
N PRO A 358 14.72 -14.26 -27.15
CA PRO A 358 15.50 -13.11 -26.70
C PRO A 358 15.28 -11.90 -27.62
N LEU A 359 15.11 -10.71 -27.04
CA LEU A 359 14.96 -9.46 -27.77
C LEU A 359 16.35 -8.86 -28.00
N ILE A 360 16.91 -9.10 -29.19
CA ILE A 360 18.26 -8.70 -29.61
C ILE A 360 18.16 -7.95 -30.93
N SER A 361 18.99 -6.93 -31.10
CA SER A 361 19.15 -6.12 -32.31
C SER A 361 20.62 -5.72 -32.46
N ASP A 362 21.02 -5.21 -33.62
CA ASP A 362 22.39 -4.75 -33.88
C ASP A 362 22.72 -3.40 -33.17
N SER A 363 21.73 -2.75 -32.56
CA SER A 363 21.96 -1.60 -31.67
C SER A 363 22.73 -2.02 -30.42
N LYS A 364 23.72 -1.20 -30.04
CA LYS A 364 24.54 -1.41 -28.83
C LYS A 364 23.90 -0.88 -27.55
N ASN A 365 22.88 -0.03 -27.68
CA ASN A 365 22.10 0.53 -26.58
C ASN A 365 20.64 0.18 -26.85
N LEU A 366 20.10 -0.73 -26.03
CA LEU A 366 18.72 -1.19 -26.08
C LEU A 366 18.14 -1.02 -24.68
N PHE A 367 16.83 -0.74 -24.61
CA PHE A 367 16.06 -0.61 -23.39
C PHE A 367 16.49 0.53 -22.46
N GLU A 368 17.17 1.58 -22.95
CA GLU A 368 17.58 2.75 -22.15
C GLU A 368 16.38 3.50 -21.54
N ARG A 369 16.63 4.38 -20.57
CA ARG A 369 15.58 5.20 -19.93
C ARG A 369 14.77 5.97 -20.99
N ALA A 370 13.44 5.82 -20.96
CA ALA A 370 12.48 6.37 -21.92
C ALA A 370 12.65 5.92 -23.40
N GLN A 371 13.49 4.92 -23.69
CA GLN A 371 13.66 4.37 -25.04
C GLN A 371 12.43 3.55 -25.48
N VAL A 372 12.17 3.55 -26.79
CA VAL A 372 11.26 2.63 -27.45
C VAL A 372 12.07 1.79 -28.43
N ASP A 373 12.05 0.47 -28.26
CA ASP A 373 12.84 -0.49 -29.04
C ASP A 373 11.94 -1.45 -29.80
N GLU A 374 12.23 -1.67 -31.08
CA GLU A 374 11.46 -2.57 -31.94
C GLU A 374 12.28 -3.77 -32.40
N PHE A 375 11.66 -4.95 -32.29
CA PHE A 375 12.24 -6.25 -32.64
C PHE A 375 11.32 -7.00 -33.59
N LEU A 376 11.87 -7.56 -34.67
CA LEU A 376 11.16 -8.49 -35.55
C LEU A 376 11.63 -9.92 -35.24
N VAL A 377 10.80 -10.69 -34.55
CA VAL A 377 11.16 -12.01 -34.02
C VAL A 377 10.34 -13.14 -34.65
N GLN A 378 10.88 -14.35 -34.68
CA GLN A 378 10.16 -15.55 -35.13
C GLN A 378 9.79 -16.44 -33.95
N GLY A 379 8.59 -17.01 -33.98
CA GLY A 379 8.10 -17.97 -32.98
C GLY A 379 7.08 -18.94 -33.57
N ALA A 380 6.44 -19.75 -32.73
CA ALA A 380 5.26 -20.52 -33.14
C ALA A 380 4.12 -19.57 -33.54
N ASN A 381 3.25 -19.97 -34.48
CA ASN A 381 1.96 -19.31 -34.69
C ASN A 381 1.04 -19.61 -33.48
N VAL A 382 0.83 -18.61 -32.61
CA VAL A 382 -0.03 -18.75 -31.42
C VAL A 382 -1.50 -18.46 -31.71
N GLY A 383 -1.86 -18.18 -32.96
CA GLY A 383 -3.20 -17.75 -33.33
C GLY A 383 -3.50 -16.36 -32.79
N ASN A 384 -4.62 -16.21 -32.07
CA ASN A 384 -4.96 -14.96 -31.40
C ASN A 384 -4.13 -14.83 -30.12
N ILE A 385 -3.31 -13.79 -30.03
CA ILE A 385 -2.49 -13.47 -28.86
C ILE A 385 -3.42 -13.20 -27.66
N THR A 386 -3.19 -13.93 -26.55
CA THR A 386 -3.99 -13.86 -25.31
C THR A 386 -3.19 -13.45 -24.07
N ARG A 387 -1.86 -13.66 -24.02
CA ARG A 387 -0.96 -13.28 -22.91
C ARG A 387 0.48 -13.06 -23.41
N LEU A 388 1.31 -12.41 -22.60
CA LEU A 388 2.74 -12.20 -22.83
C LEU A 388 3.52 -12.36 -21.52
N GLN A 389 4.49 -13.27 -21.48
CA GLN A 389 5.52 -13.24 -20.44
C GLN A 389 6.71 -12.42 -20.94
N ILE A 390 7.27 -11.57 -20.09
CA ILE A 390 8.51 -10.82 -20.35
C ILE A 390 9.41 -10.82 -19.11
N GLY A 391 10.71 -10.74 -19.32
CA GLY A 391 11.68 -10.60 -18.24
C GLY A 391 13.11 -10.47 -18.75
N HIS A 392 14.07 -10.45 -17.85
CA HIS A 392 15.50 -10.31 -18.17
C HIS A 392 16.34 -11.27 -17.32
N ASP A 393 17.56 -11.60 -17.76
CA ASP A 393 18.38 -12.62 -17.10
C ASP A 393 19.28 -12.12 -15.96
N ASN A 394 19.06 -10.88 -15.51
CA ASN A 394 19.71 -10.27 -14.35
C ASN A 394 21.25 -10.29 -14.44
N LYS A 395 21.81 -10.08 -15.63
CA LYS A 395 23.24 -9.88 -15.88
C LYS A 395 23.56 -8.42 -16.25
N GLY A 396 24.84 -8.11 -16.42
CA GLY A 396 25.34 -6.75 -16.67
C GLY A 396 25.70 -6.00 -15.38
N TRP A 397 26.12 -4.75 -15.49
CA TRP A 397 26.47 -3.91 -14.33
C TRP A 397 25.25 -3.15 -13.80
N TRP A 398 24.28 -2.83 -14.67
CA TRP A 398 22.98 -2.29 -14.30
C TRP A 398 21.86 -3.17 -14.84
N ALA A 399 21.62 -4.30 -14.15
CA ALA A 399 20.55 -5.23 -14.50
C ALA A 399 19.14 -4.67 -14.26
N ASN A 400 18.98 -3.76 -13.31
CA ASN A 400 17.70 -3.21 -12.86
C ASN A 400 16.95 -2.42 -13.95
N TRP A 401 15.83 -2.96 -14.44
CA TRP A 401 15.07 -2.43 -15.57
C TRP A 401 13.70 -1.87 -15.13
N HIS A 402 13.07 -0.97 -15.90
CA HIS A 402 11.66 -0.61 -15.73
C HIS A 402 10.90 -0.67 -17.05
N CYS A 403 10.10 -1.72 -17.25
CA CYS A 403 9.27 -1.85 -18.44
C CYS A 403 7.96 -1.07 -18.26
N LYS A 404 7.70 -0.08 -19.13
CA LYS A 404 6.44 0.67 -19.15
C LYS A 404 5.33 -0.12 -19.87
N GLN A 405 5.61 -0.57 -21.08
CA GLN A 405 4.66 -1.32 -21.89
C GLN A 405 5.38 -2.19 -22.94
N VAL A 406 4.66 -3.20 -23.45
CA VAL A 406 5.06 -3.99 -24.61
C VAL A 406 3.90 -4.07 -25.59
N GLU A 407 4.17 -3.86 -26.86
CA GLU A 407 3.19 -3.98 -27.95
C GLU A 407 3.62 -5.15 -28.85
N VAL A 408 2.71 -6.07 -29.15
CA VAL A 408 2.99 -7.27 -29.95
C VAL A 408 2.04 -7.32 -31.14
N THR A 409 2.60 -7.22 -32.35
CA THR A 409 1.85 -7.42 -33.61
C THR A 409 2.17 -8.80 -34.19
N SER A 410 1.18 -9.69 -34.26
CA SER A 410 1.30 -10.93 -35.03
C SER A 410 1.21 -10.61 -36.52
N LEU A 411 2.24 -10.95 -37.30
CA LEU A 411 2.24 -10.65 -38.74
C LEU A 411 1.42 -11.65 -39.56
N ALA A 412 0.95 -12.76 -38.97
CA ALA A 412 0.09 -13.73 -39.63
C ALA A 412 -1.38 -13.27 -39.69
N ASN A 413 -2.00 -12.94 -38.54
CA ASN A 413 -3.39 -12.49 -38.46
C ASN A 413 -3.56 -10.95 -38.39
N LYS A 414 -2.45 -10.18 -38.35
CA LYS A 414 -2.40 -8.72 -38.18
C LYS A 414 -2.99 -8.20 -36.86
N GLN A 415 -3.16 -9.06 -35.86
CA GLN A 415 -3.58 -8.65 -34.53
C GLN A 415 -2.44 -7.89 -33.83
N GLU A 416 -2.73 -6.67 -33.40
CA GLU A 416 -1.89 -5.89 -32.49
C GLU A 416 -2.46 -5.97 -31.08
N VAL A 417 -1.60 -6.22 -30.09
CA VAL A 417 -1.98 -6.37 -28.68
C VAL A 417 -1.02 -5.59 -27.80
N LYS A 418 -1.56 -4.73 -26.93
CA LYS A 418 -0.77 -3.91 -26.00
C LYS A 418 -0.87 -4.43 -24.57
N PHE A 419 0.29 -4.63 -23.97
CA PHE A 419 0.50 -5.13 -22.61
C PHE A 419 1.10 -4.00 -21.78
N PHE A 420 0.28 -3.36 -20.95
CA PHE A 420 0.78 -2.41 -19.97
C PHE A 420 1.45 -3.17 -18.83
N CYS A 421 2.61 -2.66 -18.40
CA CYS A 421 3.36 -3.24 -17.30
C CYS A 421 3.57 -2.19 -16.22
N ASP A 422 4.28 -1.10 -16.56
CA ASP A 422 4.54 0.07 -15.72
C ASP A 422 5.19 -0.31 -14.37
N GLN A 423 6.22 -1.16 -14.45
CA GLN A 423 6.81 -1.86 -13.31
C GLN A 423 8.33 -2.01 -13.40
N TRP A 424 8.97 -2.03 -12.23
CA TRP A 424 10.37 -2.45 -12.10
C TRP A 424 10.52 -3.95 -12.36
N PHE A 425 11.61 -4.32 -13.04
CA PHE A 425 12.13 -5.66 -13.21
C PHE A 425 13.53 -5.65 -12.58
N ASP A 426 13.58 -5.96 -11.30
CA ASP A 426 14.79 -5.94 -10.47
C ASP A 426 14.56 -6.70 -9.16
N LYS A 427 15.63 -7.23 -8.56
CA LYS A 427 15.60 -7.97 -7.29
C LYS A 427 15.59 -7.08 -6.04
N LYS A 428 15.70 -5.75 -6.17
CA LYS A 428 15.82 -4.81 -5.04
C LYS A 428 14.77 -3.69 -5.10
N LYS A 429 14.51 -3.12 -6.27
CA LYS A 429 13.42 -2.15 -6.56
C LYS A 429 12.06 -2.86 -6.70
N GLY A 430 10.97 -2.09 -6.69
CA GLY A 430 9.61 -2.61 -6.90
C GLY A 430 9.24 -3.73 -5.92
N ASP A 431 8.72 -4.84 -6.45
CA ASP A 431 8.34 -6.06 -5.73
C ASP A 431 9.43 -7.16 -5.70
N GLY A 432 10.59 -6.93 -6.30
CA GLY A 432 11.67 -7.91 -6.39
C GLY A 432 11.60 -8.89 -7.57
N GLN A 433 10.59 -8.80 -8.45
CA GLN A 433 10.45 -9.68 -9.60
C GLN A 433 11.31 -9.23 -10.81
N ILE A 434 11.82 -10.19 -11.58
CA ILE A 434 12.61 -9.97 -12.81
C ILE A 434 11.97 -10.58 -14.07
N ILE A 435 10.80 -11.20 -13.90
CA ILE A 435 9.98 -11.86 -14.92
C ILE A 435 8.52 -11.61 -14.52
N ARG A 436 7.65 -11.29 -15.48
CA ARG A 436 6.20 -11.12 -15.27
C ARG A 436 5.42 -11.79 -16.39
N GLU A 437 4.22 -12.25 -16.07
CA GLU A 437 3.19 -12.61 -17.04
C GLU A 437 2.17 -11.46 -17.12
N LEU A 438 1.85 -11.02 -18.34
CA LEU A 438 0.99 -9.88 -18.64
C LEU A 438 -0.22 -10.35 -19.44
N THR A 439 -1.39 -9.85 -19.07
CA THR A 439 -2.64 -10.01 -19.83
C THR A 439 -2.90 -8.75 -20.68
N PRO A 440 -3.56 -8.87 -21.84
CA PRO A 440 -4.08 -7.73 -22.58
C PRO A 440 -5.21 -7.07 -21.81
N LEU A 441 -5.48 -5.81 -22.12
CA LEU A 441 -6.73 -5.15 -21.75
C LEU A 441 -7.87 -5.69 -22.63
N VAL A 442 -8.43 -6.85 -22.27
CA VAL A 442 -9.45 -7.55 -23.08
C VAL A 442 -10.83 -6.90 -22.90
N GLY A 443 -11.18 -6.03 -23.84
CA GLY A 443 -12.56 -5.89 -24.33
C GLY A 443 -12.70 -6.68 -25.64
N GLY A 444 -13.72 -7.52 -25.76
CA GLY A 444 -13.87 -8.40 -26.92
C GLY A 444 -14.45 -7.70 -28.15
N GLY A 445 -13.76 -7.79 -29.29
CA GLY A 445 -14.30 -7.47 -30.62
C GLY A 445 -14.05 -6.04 -31.13
N GLN A 446 -13.10 -5.92 -32.07
CA GLN A 446 -12.94 -4.83 -33.06
C GLN A 446 -13.34 -3.38 -32.66
N GLN A 447 -12.85 -2.90 -31.52
CA GLN A 447 -12.53 -1.48 -31.34
C GLN A 447 -11.28 -1.38 -30.46
N GLN A 448 -10.46 -0.33 -30.66
CA GLN A 448 -9.46 0.03 -29.67
C GLN A 448 -10.21 0.48 -28.41
N ALA A 449 -10.05 -0.27 -27.31
CA ALA A 449 -10.54 0.18 -26.02
C ALA A 449 -9.88 1.53 -25.71
N ALA A 450 -10.68 2.60 -25.68
CA ALA A 450 -10.17 3.94 -25.44
C ALA A 450 -9.45 3.96 -24.08
N LEU A 451 -8.21 4.47 -24.07
CA LEU A 451 -7.46 4.60 -22.82
C LEU A 451 -8.13 5.65 -21.96
N GLN A 452 -8.71 5.20 -20.85
CA GLN A 452 -9.31 6.05 -19.85
C GLN A 452 -8.25 6.54 -18.88
N LYS A 453 -8.28 7.83 -18.62
CA LYS A 453 -7.47 8.50 -17.62
C LYS A 453 -8.15 8.43 -16.26
N TYR A 454 -7.46 7.85 -15.28
CA TYR A 454 -7.88 7.73 -13.90
C TYR A 454 -7.02 8.63 -13.02
N THR A 455 -7.67 9.43 -12.17
CA THR A 455 -7.01 10.15 -11.09
C THR A 455 -7.32 9.42 -9.78
N VAL A 456 -6.29 9.14 -8.98
CA VAL A 456 -6.38 8.44 -7.69
C VAL A 456 -5.81 9.37 -6.63
N THR A 457 -6.58 9.65 -5.58
CA THR A 457 -6.16 10.51 -4.46
C THR A 457 -6.14 9.72 -3.17
N THR A 458 -5.00 9.59 -2.50
CA THR A 458 -4.85 8.89 -1.22
C THR A 458 -4.81 9.87 -0.06
N HIS A 459 -5.60 9.63 0.99
CA HIS A 459 -5.59 10.45 2.20
C HIS A 459 -4.94 9.70 3.36
N THR A 460 -3.74 10.13 3.76
CA THR A 460 -3.08 9.62 4.98
C THR A 460 -3.71 10.25 6.21
N ALA A 461 -4.00 9.44 7.24
CA ALA A 461 -4.62 9.91 8.46
C ALA A 461 -3.72 10.89 9.24
N ASP A 462 -4.32 11.88 9.92
CA ASP A 462 -3.60 12.77 10.83
C ASP A 462 -3.37 12.11 12.21
N VAL A 463 -2.57 11.05 12.25
CA VAL A 463 -2.11 10.42 13.51
C VAL A 463 -0.58 10.27 13.54
N ARG A 464 0.00 10.25 14.74
CA ARG A 464 1.46 10.19 14.92
C ARG A 464 2.03 8.92 14.27
N GLY A 465 2.93 9.09 13.30
CA GLY A 465 3.56 7.99 12.57
C GLY A 465 2.74 7.43 11.41
N ALA A 466 1.71 8.14 10.95
CA ALA A 466 0.83 7.70 9.85
C ALA A 466 1.48 7.70 8.45
N GLY A 467 2.49 8.55 8.21
CA GLY A 467 3.14 8.70 6.90
C GLY A 467 4.11 7.57 6.58
N THR A 468 4.34 7.32 5.27
CA THR A 468 5.15 6.18 4.82
C THR A 468 6.17 6.52 3.73
N ASP A 469 7.41 6.03 3.87
CA ASP A 469 8.45 6.03 2.83
C ASP A 469 8.52 4.70 2.04
N ALA A 470 7.44 3.90 2.06
CA ALA A 470 7.29 2.68 1.27
C ALA A 470 6.67 2.95 -0.13
N ASP A 471 7.09 2.21 -1.16
CA ASP A 471 6.46 2.33 -2.49
C ASP A 471 5.00 1.79 -2.42
N VAL A 472 4.01 2.69 -2.50
CA VAL A 472 2.56 2.36 -2.51
C VAL A 472 2.09 2.00 -3.93
N TYR A 473 1.21 1.01 -4.06
CA TYR A 473 0.60 0.60 -5.33
C TYR A 473 -0.91 0.37 -5.21
N ILE A 474 -1.63 0.54 -6.34
CA ILE A 474 -3.07 0.33 -6.45
C ILE A 474 -3.45 -0.52 -7.67
N THR A 475 -4.49 -1.33 -7.52
CA THR A 475 -5.23 -1.99 -8.60
C THR A 475 -6.67 -1.51 -8.55
N LEU A 476 -7.20 -1.02 -9.66
CA LEU A 476 -8.63 -0.69 -9.81
C LEU A 476 -9.38 -1.91 -10.34
N VAL A 477 -10.51 -2.25 -9.72
CA VAL A 477 -11.42 -3.32 -10.15
C VAL A 477 -12.77 -2.68 -10.45
N GLY A 478 -13.33 -2.94 -11.64
CA GLY A 478 -14.63 -2.43 -12.03
C GLY A 478 -15.50 -3.47 -12.71
N THR A 479 -16.68 -3.02 -13.14
CA THR A 479 -17.74 -3.88 -13.70
C THR A 479 -17.37 -4.61 -14.99
N THR A 480 -16.39 -4.14 -15.78
CA THR A 480 -15.99 -4.77 -17.05
C THR A 480 -14.59 -5.35 -17.05
N SER A 481 -13.65 -4.75 -16.32
CA SER A 481 -12.24 -5.18 -16.29
C SER A 481 -11.51 -4.74 -15.02
N ARG A 482 -10.19 -4.95 -14.97
CA ARG A 482 -9.31 -4.66 -13.83
C ARG A 482 -7.96 -4.15 -14.34
N VAL A 483 -7.42 -3.10 -13.72
CA VAL A 483 -6.14 -2.49 -14.13
C VAL A 483 -5.21 -2.24 -12.93
N GLY A 484 -3.97 -2.72 -13.04
CA GLY A 484 -2.95 -2.67 -11.98
C GLY A 484 -2.31 -4.04 -11.70
N PRO A 485 -1.39 -4.13 -10.72
CA PRO A 485 -0.99 -3.07 -9.80
C PRO A 485 -0.12 -1.98 -10.47
N ARG A 486 -0.49 -0.71 -10.27
CA ARG A 486 0.29 0.49 -10.62
C ARG A 486 0.94 1.03 -9.35
N PHE A 487 2.24 1.28 -9.36
CA PHE A 487 2.87 2.07 -8.29
C PHE A 487 2.39 3.54 -8.38
N LEU A 488 2.01 4.11 -7.24
CA LEU A 488 1.58 5.50 -7.09
C LEU A 488 2.82 6.40 -6.99
N VAL A 489 3.49 6.60 -8.13
CA VAL A 489 4.72 7.39 -8.21
C VAL A 489 4.37 8.89 -8.22
N PRO A 490 4.90 9.70 -7.28
CA PRO A 490 4.62 11.14 -7.24
C PRO A 490 5.26 11.86 -8.43
N PRO A 491 4.63 12.92 -8.98
CA PRO A 491 5.27 13.77 -10.00
C PRO A 491 6.54 14.48 -9.49
N SER A 492 6.54 14.82 -8.19
CA SER A 492 7.65 15.38 -7.41
C SER A 492 7.21 15.55 -5.96
N GLY A 493 8.12 15.37 -4.99
CA GLY A 493 7.84 15.53 -3.55
C GLY A 493 8.02 14.23 -2.76
N ASP A 494 7.67 14.27 -1.48
CA ASP A 494 7.65 13.13 -0.57
C ASP A 494 6.17 12.85 -0.21
N PRO A 495 5.53 11.84 -0.83
CA PRO A 495 4.10 11.61 -0.74
C PRO A 495 3.69 10.75 0.46
N PHE A 496 2.39 10.59 0.66
CA PHE A 496 1.77 9.76 1.71
C PHE A 496 2.04 10.23 3.13
N GLU A 497 2.58 11.43 3.32
CA GLU A 497 2.93 12.00 4.61
C GLU A 497 1.72 12.21 5.54
N ARG A 498 1.97 12.33 6.86
CA ARG A 498 0.94 12.43 7.89
C ARG A 498 -0.05 13.57 7.57
N GLY A 499 -1.34 13.23 7.45
CA GLY A 499 -2.41 14.19 7.18
C GLY A 499 -2.46 14.73 5.74
N GLN A 500 -1.61 14.26 4.83
CA GLN A 500 -1.57 14.73 3.44
C GLN A 500 -2.57 14.00 2.53
N ALA A 501 -2.80 14.61 1.36
CA ALA A 501 -3.74 14.17 0.34
C ALA A 501 -3.06 14.16 -1.04
N ASP A 502 -2.48 13.03 -1.41
CA ASP A 502 -1.63 12.90 -2.60
C ASP A 502 -2.42 12.43 -3.81
N SER A 503 -2.24 13.10 -4.96
CA SER A 503 -3.00 12.82 -6.19
C SER A 503 -2.11 12.33 -7.32
N PHE A 504 -2.41 11.13 -7.81
CA PHE A 504 -1.72 10.42 -8.88
C PHE A 504 -2.64 10.31 -10.09
N THR A 505 -2.10 10.20 -11.30
CA THR A 505 -2.92 10.06 -12.51
C THR A 505 -2.23 9.21 -13.55
N PHE A 506 -2.95 8.22 -14.08
CA PHE A 506 -2.47 7.30 -15.10
C PHE A 506 -3.55 6.97 -16.14
N GLU A 507 -3.12 6.50 -17.31
CA GLU A 507 -3.99 6.03 -18.38
C GLU A 507 -3.99 4.50 -18.42
N ALA A 508 -5.17 3.91 -18.54
CA ALA A 508 -5.39 2.46 -18.57
C ALA A 508 -6.65 2.12 -19.40
N GLY A 509 -6.95 0.84 -19.62
CA GLY A 509 -8.22 0.44 -20.24
C GLY A 509 -9.41 0.75 -19.32
N ASP A 510 -10.59 1.00 -19.90
CA ASP A 510 -11.79 1.27 -19.12
C ASP A 510 -12.23 0.03 -18.31
N VAL A 511 -12.33 0.17 -16.99
CA VAL A 511 -12.87 -0.84 -16.07
C VAL A 511 -14.38 -0.74 -15.88
N GLY A 512 -15.03 0.25 -16.49
CA GLY A 512 -16.42 0.61 -16.23
C GLY A 512 -16.56 1.31 -14.88
N ALA A 513 -17.68 1.06 -14.17
CA ALA A 513 -17.84 1.56 -12.81
C ALA A 513 -16.85 0.87 -11.88
N VAL A 514 -15.99 1.64 -11.19
CA VAL A 514 -15.02 1.11 -10.24
C VAL A 514 -15.76 0.63 -8.98
N THR A 515 -15.67 -0.67 -8.67
CA THR A 515 -16.40 -1.31 -7.57
C THR A 515 -15.50 -1.67 -6.39
N GLN A 516 -14.21 -1.91 -6.62
CA GLN A 516 -13.22 -2.20 -5.58
C GLN A 516 -11.85 -1.62 -5.96
N ILE A 517 -11.00 -1.41 -4.95
CA ILE A 517 -9.56 -1.27 -5.14
C ILE A 517 -8.81 -2.36 -4.38
N ILE A 518 -7.63 -2.72 -4.86
CA ILE A 518 -6.61 -3.42 -4.06
C ILE A 518 -5.46 -2.45 -3.89
N ILE A 519 -5.18 -2.02 -2.66
CA ILE A 519 -4.12 -1.05 -2.36
C ILE A 519 -3.15 -1.64 -1.34
N GLY A 520 -1.86 -1.35 -1.49
CA GLY A 520 -0.81 -1.85 -0.62
C GLY A 520 0.51 -1.12 -0.81
N HIS A 521 1.54 -1.55 -0.10
CA HIS A 521 2.89 -0.98 -0.18
C HIS A 521 3.95 -2.08 -0.07
N ASN A 522 5.17 -1.84 -0.54
CA ASN A 522 6.22 -2.86 -0.56
C ASN A 522 7.00 -3.02 0.77
N ASN A 523 6.58 -2.34 1.84
CA ASN A 523 7.15 -2.42 3.20
C ASN A 523 8.68 -2.16 3.23
N LYS A 524 9.17 -1.24 2.39
CA LYS A 524 10.53 -0.67 2.44
C LYS A 524 10.48 0.72 3.08
N GLY A 525 11.65 1.35 3.26
CA GLY A 525 11.78 2.61 4.00
C GLY A 525 12.22 2.42 5.45
N TRP A 526 12.51 3.53 6.13
CA TRP A 526 12.69 3.63 7.58
C TRP A 526 11.33 3.76 8.28
N GLY A 527 10.41 4.55 7.71
CA GLY A 527 9.00 4.65 8.06
C GLY A 527 8.13 3.77 7.16
N ALA A 528 8.35 2.45 7.15
CA ALA A 528 7.57 1.54 6.30
C ALA A 528 6.09 1.39 6.69
N ALA A 529 5.66 1.94 7.84
CA ALA A 529 4.28 1.94 8.31
C ALA A 529 3.43 2.96 7.55
N TRP A 530 2.14 2.70 7.36
CA TRP A 530 1.19 3.68 6.78
C TRP A 530 -0.17 3.61 7.46
N MET A 531 -0.84 4.73 7.73
CA MET A 531 -2.24 4.77 8.19
C MET A 531 -3.10 5.48 7.14
N LEU A 532 -3.70 4.70 6.26
CA LEU A 532 -4.61 5.20 5.22
C LEU A 532 -6.00 5.47 5.83
N ASP A 533 -6.53 6.69 5.65
CA ASP A 533 -7.91 7.03 6.02
C ASP A 533 -8.87 6.56 4.92
N PHE A 534 -8.72 7.05 3.70
CA PHE A 534 -9.48 6.62 2.51
C PHE A 534 -8.78 6.97 1.19
N VAL A 535 -9.29 6.41 0.08
CA VAL A 535 -8.87 6.73 -1.29
C VAL A 535 -10.06 7.29 -2.08
N GLU A 536 -9.82 8.25 -2.96
CA GLU A 536 -10.73 8.71 -4.01
C GLU A 536 -10.24 8.21 -5.38
N VAL A 537 -11.17 7.82 -6.26
CA VAL A 537 -10.86 7.48 -7.65
C VAL A 537 -11.85 8.21 -8.56
N VAL A 538 -11.31 8.95 -9.54
CA VAL A 538 -12.08 9.69 -10.55
C VAL A 538 -11.75 9.15 -11.94
N ALA A 539 -12.76 8.63 -12.64
CA ALA A 539 -12.67 8.33 -14.06
C ALA A 539 -13.00 9.59 -14.87
N GLN A 540 -12.03 10.13 -15.61
CA GLN A 540 -12.22 11.43 -16.30
C GLN A 540 -13.26 11.41 -17.44
N SER A 541 -13.74 10.25 -17.88
CA SER A 541 -14.88 10.10 -18.82
C SER A 541 -16.24 10.39 -18.16
N THR A 542 -16.45 9.87 -16.94
CA THR A 542 -17.71 10.03 -16.21
C THR A 542 -17.71 11.25 -15.29
N GLN A 543 -16.51 11.76 -14.94
CA GLN A 543 -16.29 12.75 -13.87
C GLN A 543 -16.87 12.33 -12.51
N GLN A 544 -17.16 11.04 -12.34
CA GLN A 544 -17.70 10.49 -11.10
C GLN A 544 -16.55 10.11 -10.16
N THR A 545 -16.56 10.67 -8.95
CA THR A 545 -15.70 10.24 -7.86
C THR A 545 -16.31 9.03 -7.14
N VAL A 546 -15.49 8.01 -6.90
CA VAL A 546 -15.81 6.84 -6.08
C VAL A 546 -14.84 6.81 -4.90
N PHE A 547 -15.31 6.42 -3.71
CA PHE A 547 -14.51 6.46 -2.48
C PHE A 547 -14.31 5.08 -1.87
N PHE A 548 -13.17 4.89 -1.20
CA PHE A 548 -12.73 3.61 -0.65
C PHE A 548 -12.20 3.81 0.79
N PRO A 549 -13.03 3.70 1.83
CA PRO A 549 -12.64 3.90 3.22
C PRO A 549 -11.74 2.77 3.73
N SER A 550 -10.68 3.12 4.46
CA SER A 550 -9.79 2.15 5.11
C SER A 550 -9.78 2.33 6.63
N LYS A 551 -9.22 3.44 7.12
CA LYS A 551 -8.92 3.67 8.54
C LYS A 551 -8.16 2.51 9.20
N GLN A 552 -7.19 1.95 8.49
CA GLN A 552 -6.36 0.83 8.96
C GLN A 552 -4.87 1.12 8.75
N TRP A 553 -4.05 0.56 9.65
CA TRP A 553 -2.61 0.50 9.48
C TRP A 553 -2.23 -0.51 8.40
N PHE A 554 -1.28 -0.16 7.55
CA PHE A 554 -0.59 -1.03 6.61
C PHE A 554 0.86 -1.12 7.10
N ASP A 555 1.24 -2.27 7.64
CA ASP A 555 2.54 -2.52 8.28
C ASP A 555 2.69 -4.04 8.51
N ALA A 556 3.89 -4.59 8.42
CA ALA A 556 4.16 -5.99 8.76
C ALA A 556 4.29 -6.25 10.29
N LYS A 557 4.37 -5.21 11.13
CA LYS A 557 4.73 -5.28 12.55
C LYS A 557 3.56 -4.93 13.50
N GLN A 558 2.83 -3.84 13.21
CA GLN A 558 1.68 -3.36 13.99
C GLN A 558 0.33 -3.67 13.32
N GLY A 559 -0.78 -3.23 13.93
CA GLY A 559 -2.13 -3.50 13.41
C GLY A 559 -2.45 -4.99 13.31
N ASP A 560 -3.15 -5.39 12.23
CA ASP A 560 -3.38 -6.80 11.87
C ASP A 560 -2.22 -7.43 11.07
N ARG A 561 -1.08 -6.72 10.95
CA ARG A 561 0.13 -7.09 10.21
C ARG A 561 -0.02 -7.29 8.70
N LYS A 562 -1.02 -6.65 8.07
CA LYS A 562 -1.17 -6.64 6.61
C LYS A 562 -0.57 -5.39 5.98
N ILE A 563 -0.03 -5.56 4.78
CA ILE A 563 0.56 -4.49 3.94
C ILE A 563 -0.19 -4.28 2.61
N GLU A 564 -1.31 -4.99 2.42
CA GLU A 564 -2.20 -4.90 1.27
C GLU A 564 -3.65 -5.15 1.75
N ARG A 565 -4.63 -4.47 1.16
CA ARG A 565 -6.07 -4.67 1.40
C ARG A 565 -6.87 -4.52 0.10
N THR A 566 -7.85 -5.39 -0.09
CA THR A 566 -9.00 -5.10 -0.96
C THR A 566 -9.99 -4.22 -0.19
N ILE A 567 -10.55 -3.20 -0.84
CA ILE A 567 -11.49 -2.23 -0.26
C ILE A 567 -12.63 -2.01 -1.26
N ASP A 568 -13.87 -2.13 -0.79
CA ASP A 568 -15.08 -1.91 -1.59
C ASP A 568 -15.41 -0.42 -1.77
N ALA A 569 -16.07 -0.10 -2.88
CA ALA A 569 -16.55 1.24 -3.19
C ALA A 569 -17.72 1.67 -2.28
N VAL A 570 -17.72 2.95 -1.90
CA VAL A 570 -18.89 3.64 -1.29
C VAL A 570 -19.24 4.90 -2.10
N SER A 571 -20.54 5.23 -2.14
CA SER A 571 -21.07 6.36 -2.91
C SER A 571 -20.77 7.73 -2.29
N ASN A 572 -20.52 7.78 -0.99
CA ASN A 572 -20.41 9.02 -0.22
C ASN A 572 -18.99 9.15 0.33
N LYS A 573 -18.40 10.35 0.24
CA LYS A 573 -17.03 10.60 0.74
C LYS A 573 -16.92 10.25 2.25
N PRO A 574 -15.98 9.38 2.66
CA PRO A 574 -15.68 9.14 4.07
C PRO A 574 -15.37 10.45 4.80
N ASN A 575 -15.84 10.57 6.04
CA ASN A 575 -15.73 11.76 6.88
C ASN A 575 -16.49 13.02 6.37
N ALA A 576 -17.26 12.96 5.29
CA ALA A 576 -18.01 14.12 4.75
C ALA A 576 -19.11 14.69 5.68
N GLY A 577 -19.41 14.01 6.80
CA GLY A 577 -20.29 14.55 7.84
C GLY A 577 -19.59 15.44 8.87
N LYS A 578 -18.24 15.43 8.95
CA LYS A 578 -17.51 16.11 10.02
C LYS A 578 -17.80 17.62 10.03
N THR A 579 -18.62 18.05 10.98
CA THR A 579 -19.10 19.42 11.09
C THR A 579 -18.57 20.02 12.39
N SER A 580 -17.88 21.16 12.26
CA SER A 580 -17.30 21.89 13.38
C SER A 580 -18.25 22.99 13.85
N TYR A 581 -18.54 23.02 15.15
CA TYR A 581 -19.31 24.09 15.78
C TYR A 581 -18.39 24.88 16.71
N LYS A 582 -18.29 26.18 16.49
CA LYS A 582 -17.66 27.13 17.42
C LYS A 582 -18.63 27.41 18.55
N LEU A 583 -18.17 27.33 19.80
CA LEU A 583 -18.91 27.74 20.97
C LEU A 583 -18.26 29.00 21.56
N GLU A 584 -19.08 29.96 21.95
CA GLU A 584 -18.69 31.16 22.70
C GLU A 584 -19.43 31.08 24.03
N VAL A 585 -18.70 30.78 25.10
CA VAL A 585 -19.27 30.54 26.44
C VAL A 585 -19.05 31.77 27.29
N HIS A 586 -20.14 32.47 27.64
CA HIS A 586 -20.08 33.72 28.39
C HIS A 586 -20.30 33.44 29.88
N THR A 587 -19.25 33.51 30.69
CA THR A 587 -19.40 33.51 32.15
C THR A 587 -19.85 34.88 32.60
N SER A 588 -20.74 34.95 33.61
CA SER A 588 -21.32 36.23 34.03
C SER A 588 -20.35 37.07 34.86
N ASP A 589 -20.49 38.41 34.85
CA ASP A 589 -19.72 39.30 35.73
C ASP A 589 -20.26 39.36 37.19
N LEU A 590 -20.87 38.28 37.67
CA LEU A 590 -21.31 38.18 39.06
C LEU A 590 -20.14 37.80 39.97
N LYS A 591 -20.16 38.25 41.22
CA LYS A 591 -19.11 37.94 42.20
C LYS A 591 -18.99 36.42 42.39
N ASN A 592 -17.79 35.89 42.18
CA ASN A 592 -17.45 34.45 42.22
C ASN A 592 -18.21 33.61 41.17
N ALA A 593 -18.50 34.17 39.99
CA ALA A 593 -19.19 33.47 38.89
C ALA A 593 -18.36 32.44 38.13
N GLY A 594 -17.02 32.47 38.22
CA GLY A 594 -16.15 31.53 37.52
C GLY A 594 -16.16 30.12 38.11
N THR A 595 -15.53 29.16 37.43
CA THR A 595 -15.42 27.77 37.91
C THR A 595 -14.08 27.11 37.56
N ASP A 596 -13.56 26.31 38.49
CA ASP A 596 -12.39 25.45 38.31
C ASP A 596 -12.77 23.97 38.04
N ALA A 597 -14.04 23.70 37.78
CA ALA A 597 -14.56 22.37 37.47
C ALA A 597 -14.48 22.01 35.97
N ASN A 598 -14.46 20.73 35.65
CA ASN A 598 -14.39 20.28 34.25
C ASN A 598 -15.75 20.45 33.57
N VAL A 599 -15.89 21.48 32.73
CA VAL A 599 -17.11 21.75 31.96
C VAL A 599 -17.23 20.80 30.77
N SER A 600 -18.46 20.37 30.47
CA SER A 600 -18.79 19.56 29.29
C SER A 600 -20.13 19.98 28.70
N VAL A 601 -20.29 19.75 27.39
CA VAL A 601 -21.45 20.16 26.60
C VAL A 601 -21.99 19.00 25.75
N VAL A 602 -23.31 19.00 25.50
CA VAL A 602 -23.98 18.24 24.44
C VAL A 602 -24.85 19.21 23.66
N VAL A 603 -24.60 19.36 22.36
CA VAL A 603 -25.41 20.17 21.45
C VAL A 603 -26.43 19.25 20.76
N PHE A 604 -27.68 19.69 20.66
CA PHE A 604 -28.79 18.96 20.02
C PHE A 604 -29.40 19.81 18.91
N GLY A 605 -29.56 19.23 17.72
CA GLY A 605 -30.29 19.81 16.61
C GLY A 605 -31.18 18.80 15.90
N ASN A 606 -31.98 19.27 14.95
CA ASN A 606 -33.02 18.46 14.30
C ASN A 606 -32.49 17.26 13.47
N LYS A 607 -31.18 17.15 13.25
CA LYS A 607 -30.53 15.97 12.60
C LYS A 607 -29.76 15.08 13.57
N GLY A 608 -29.55 15.46 14.84
CA GLY A 608 -28.81 14.64 15.80
C GLY A 608 -28.26 15.38 17.02
N MET A 609 -27.26 14.79 17.69
CA MET A 609 -26.57 15.40 18.83
C MET A 609 -25.06 15.18 18.77
N SER A 610 -24.28 16.08 19.38
CA SER A 610 -22.81 16.00 19.40
C SER A 610 -22.26 14.83 20.22
N GLY A 611 -23.07 14.26 21.12
CA GLY A 611 -22.58 13.49 22.28
C GLY A 611 -21.82 14.39 23.29
N PRO A 612 -21.40 13.86 24.44
CA PRO A 612 -20.64 14.61 25.45
C PRO A 612 -19.27 15.06 24.91
N ARG A 613 -19.03 16.37 24.90
CA ARG A 613 -17.74 16.97 24.53
C ARG A 613 -17.19 17.73 25.75
N PRO A 614 -16.02 17.35 26.30
CA PRO A 614 -15.37 18.15 27.33
C PRO A 614 -14.90 19.46 26.73
N LEU A 615 -15.09 20.57 27.43
CA LEU A 615 -14.54 21.86 27.07
C LEU A 615 -13.22 22.02 27.85
N PRO A 616 -12.05 22.02 27.20
CA PRO A 616 -10.77 21.91 27.88
C PRO A 616 -10.49 23.16 28.73
N ALA A 617 -10.55 23.00 30.05
CA ALA A 617 -10.26 24.07 31.01
C ALA A 617 -8.76 24.44 30.98
N GLY A 618 -8.46 25.60 30.40
CA GLY A 618 -7.19 26.30 30.63
C GLY A 618 -7.16 26.92 32.03
N LYS A 619 -6.00 27.44 32.44
CA LYS A 619 -5.81 28.10 33.75
C LYS A 619 -6.64 29.37 33.99
N GLU A 620 -7.25 29.90 32.93
CA GLU A 620 -7.99 31.18 32.91
C GLU A 620 -9.37 31.00 32.23
N ALA A 621 -9.80 29.75 32.01
CA ALA A 621 -11.04 29.43 31.31
C ALA A 621 -12.25 29.44 32.25
N PHE A 622 -13.40 29.89 31.76
CA PHE A 622 -14.65 30.04 32.53
C PHE A 622 -14.54 30.97 33.74
N GLU A 623 -13.66 31.97 33.66
CA GLU A 623 -13.47 32.96 34.72
C GLU A 623 -14.59 33.99 34.82
N ARG A 624 -14.68 34.73 35.93
CA ARG A 624 -15.72 35.77 36.09
C ARG A 624 -15.67 36.79 34.94
N GLY A 625 -16.78 36.92 34.20
CA GLY A 625 -16.91 37.83 33.06
C GLY A 625 -16.17 37.39 31.79
N SER A 626 -15.68 36.14 31.73
CA SER A 626 -14.97 35.61 30.56
C SER A 626 -15.89 35.40 29.35
N VAL A 627 -15.26 35.38 28.16
CA VAL A 627 -15.83 34.82 26.93
C VAL A 627 -14.86 33.77 26.42
N ASP A 628 -15.23 32.50 26.57
CA ASP A 628 -14.37 31.36 26.27
C ASP A 628 -14.75 30.71 24.94
N TYR A 629 -13.75 30.48 24.08
CA TYR A 629 -13.94 29.99 22.72
C TYR A 629 -13.52 28.53 22.59
N PHE A 630 -14.44 27.69 22.14
CA PHE A 630 -14.19 26.27 21.89
C PHE A 630 -14.62 25.88 20.48
N VAL A 631 -14.08 24.78 19.97
CA VAL A 631 -14.58 24.12 18.75
C VAL A 631 -14.86 22.66 19.09
N ILE A 632 -16.08 22.21 18.80
CA ILE A 632 -16.42 20.78 18.87
C ILE A 632 -16.59 20.22 17.47
N GLU A 633 -16.01 19.06 17.21
CA GLU A 633 -16.29 18.27 16.02
C GLU A 633 -17.46 17.32 16.28
N THR A 634 -18.32 17.18 15.28
CA THR A 634 -19.45 16.24 15.27
C THR A 634 -19.37 15.40 14.00
N ASP A 635 -19.70 14.11 14.07
CA ASP A 635 -19.49 13.18 12.95
C ASP A 635 -20.47 13.38 11.78
N ASN A 636 -21.55 14.15 12.00
CA ASN A 636 -22.54 14.61 11.02
C ASN A 636 -23.02 16.02 11.41
N ASP A 637 -23.49 16.81 10.43
CA ASP A 637 -24.20 18.07 10.69
C ASP A 637 -25.44 17.83 11.57
N LEU A 638 -25.54 18.55 12.68
CA LEU A 638 -26.67 18.50 13.61
C LEU A 638 -27.91 19.25 13.10
N GLY A 639 -27.76 20.07 12.05
CA GLY A 639 -28.84 20.86 11.45
C GLY A 639 -29.20 22.09 12.28
N GLU A 640 -30.50 22.34 12.43
CA GLU A 640 -31.01 23.47 13.21
C GLU A 640 -30.94 23.14 14.70
N LEU A 641 -30.21 23.95 15.48
CA LEU A 641 -29.94 23.66 16.88
C LEU A 641 -31.13 24.06 17.77
N GLU A 642 -31.72 23.07 18.45
CA GLU A 642 -32.88 23.25 19.32
C GLU A 642 -32.47 23.55 20.77
N ARG A 643 -31.46 22.80 21.26
CA ARG A 643 -31.13 22.68 22.69
C ARG A 643 -29.64 22.44 22.91
N LEU A 644 -29.16 22.85 24.08
CA LEU A 644 -27.78 22.68 24.52
C LEU A 644 -27.77 22.25 25.99
N GLN A 645 -27.24 21.06 26.27
CA GLN A 645 -26.96 20.63 27.64
C GLN A 645 -25.54 21.05 28.00
N ILE A 646 -25.36 21.69 29.15
CA ILE A 646 -24.04 22.10 29.63
C ILE A 646 -23.97 21.98 31.15
N GLY A 647 -22.81 21.58 31.66
CA GLY A 647 -22.61 21.39 33.10
C GLY A 647 -21.17 20.99 33.43
N HIS A 648 -20.87 20.87 34.71
CA HIS A 648 -19.53 20.60 35.22
C HIS A 648 -19.52 19.41 36.19
N ASP A 649 -18.33 18.89 36.51
CA ASP A 649 -18.16 17.70 37.34
C ASP A 649 -18.12 17.94 38.87
N ASP A 650 -18.39 19.18 39.30
CA ASP A 650 -18.38 19.64 40.70
C ASP A 650 -17.05 19.37 41.46
N LYS A 651 -15.93 19.27 40.74
CA LYS A 651 -14.58 19.19 41.32
C LYS A 651 -13.91 20.57 41.32
N GLY A 652 -12.95 20.76 42.23
CA GLY A 652 -12.28 22.05 42.43
C GLY A 652 -12.62 22.68 43.77
N TRP A 653 -12.01 23.84 44.05
CA TRP A 653 -12.24 24.64 45.25
C TRP A 653 -13.37 25.66 45.04
N PHE A 654 -13.63 26.06 43.79
CA PHE A 654 -14.62 27.07 43.40
C PHE A 654 -15.55 26.60 42.27
N ALA A 655 -15.89 25.31 42.25
CA ALA A 655 -16.66 24.64 41.19
C ALA A 655 -18.01 25.29 40.80
N GLY A 656 -18.59 26.14 41.65
CA GLY A 656 -19.93 26.69 41.49
C GLY A 656 -20.01 27.88 40.52
N TRP A 657 -20.32 27.61 39.26
CA TRP A 657 -20.31 28.49 38.09
C TRP A 657 -21.57 29.36 37.93
N HIS A 658 -21.52 30.52 37.27
CA HIS A 658 -22.71 31.25 36.78
C HIS A 658 -22.60 31.59 35.29
N LEU A 659 -23.26 30.78 34.48
CA LEU A 659 -23.30 30.92 33.02
C LEU A 659 -24.30 32.00 32.61
N SER A 660 -23.85 32.97 31.80
CA SER A 660 -24.68 34.00 31.18
C SER A 660 -25.48 33.37 30.04
N HIS A 661 -24.77 32.89 29.02
CA HIS A 661 -25.29 32.25 27.82
C HIS A 661 -24.17 31.50 27.09
N VAL A 662 -24.55 30.67 26.12
CA VAL A 662 -23.63 30.09 25.12
C VAL A 662 -24.13 30.48 23.73
N GLU A 663 -23.27 31.04 22.89
CA GLU A 663 -23.52 31.09 21.45
C GLU A 663 -22.88 29.89 20.76
N VAL A 664 -23.57 29.31 19.78
CA VAL A 664 -23.05 28.21 18.97
C VAL A 664 -23.12 28.62 17.52
N THR A 665 -21.99 28.65 16.81
CA THR A 665 -21.92 28.97 15.38
C THR A 665 -21.48 27.74 14.58
N SER A 666 -22.27 27.37 13.57
CA SER A 666 -21.86 26.35 12.59
C SER A 666 -20.77 26.92 11.70
N MET A 667 -19.57 26.34 11.71
CA MET A 667 -18.44 26.77 10.87
C MET A 667 -18.68 26.49 9.37
N THR A 668 -19.71 25.69 9.04
CA THR A 668 -20.05 25.31 7.65
C THR A 668 -21.14 26.21 7.06
N THR A 669 -22.10 26.68 7.87
CA THR A 669 -23.21 27.53 7.39
C THR A 669 -23.13 28.99 7.87
N ASN A 670 -22.21 29.32 8.78
CA ASN A 670 -22.12 30.60 9.48
C ASN A 670 -23.42 31.02 10.22
N GLN A 671 -24.32 30.07 10.48
CA GLN A 671 -25.51 30.30 11.30
C GLN A 671 -25.14 30.19 12.79
N THR A 672 -25.65 31.13 13.60
CA THR A 672 -25.43 31.22 15.04
C THR A 672 -26.74 31.03 15.80
N TRP A 673 -26.69 30.29 16.90
CA TRP A 673 -27.81 30.03 17.81
C TRP A 673 -27.41 30.42 19.25
N LEU A 674 -28.27 31.21 19.92
CA LEU A 674 -28.06 31.71 21.27
C LEU A 674 -28.79 30.85 22.31
N PHE A 675 -28.08 30.38 23.33
CA PHE A 675 -28.62 29.57 24.44
C PHE A 675 -28.47 30.33 25.77
N PRO A 676 -29.48 31.12 26.19
CA PRO A 676 -29.43 31.87 27.44
C PRO A 676 -29.55 30.95 28.67
N CYS A 677 -28.81 31.27 29.74
CA CYS A 677 -28.85 30.53 31.01
C CYS A 677 -29.18 31.42 32.20
N GLN A 678 -28.40 32.48 32.42
CA GLN A 678 -28.53 33.45 33.52
C GLN A 678 -28.81 32.82 34.90
N LYS A 679 -28.05 31.77 35.25
CA LYS A 679 -28.23 31.00 36.50
C LYS A 679 -26.93 30.42 37.03
N TRP A 680 -26.92 30.15 38.34
CA TRP A 680 -25.86 29.37 38.98
C TRP A 680 -25.96 27.89 38.59
N MET A 681 -24.80 27.23 38.49
CA MET A 681 -24.62 25.79 38.51
C MET A 681 -23.68 25.48 39.67
N ASP A 682 -24.26 25.14 40.83
CA ASP A 682 -23.56 25.02 42.12
C ASP A 682 -24.48 24.27 43.10
N LYS A 683 -24.02 23.17 43.71
CA LYS A 683 -24.81 22.39 44.70
C LYS A 683 -25.21 23.18 45.97
N LYS A 684 -24.63 24.36 46.18
CA LYS A 684 -24.81 25.22 47.36
C LYS A 684 -25.60 26.50 47.07
N LYS A 685 -25.91 26.81 45.80
CA LYS A 685 -26.67 28.01 45.38
C LYS A 685 -27.92 27.62 44.58
N GLU A 686 -28.87 28.57 44.47
CA GLU A 686 -30.13 28.44 43.72
C GLU A 686 -30.84 27.08 43.89
N ASP A 687 -31.09 26.35 42.80
CA ASP A 687 -31.78 25.06 42.76
C ASP A 687 -30.85 23.85 42.93
N LYS A 688 -29.56 24.09 43.22
CA LYS A 688 -28.53 23.10 43.55
C LYS A 688 -28.14 22.15 42.41
N MET A 689 -28.52 22.47 41.17
CA MET A 689 -28.08 21.74 39.97
C MET A 689 -26.67 22.16 39.54
N ILE A 690 -25.93 21.24 38.92
CA ILE A 690 -24.60 21.47 38.31
C ILE A 690 -24.60 21.33 36.77
N GLN A 691 -25.79 21.16 36.20
CA GLN A 691 -26.02 20.97 34.77
C GLN A 691 -27.36 21.59 34.37
N ARG A 692 -27.42 22.15 33.17
CA ARG A 692 -28.62 22.74 32.55
C ARG A 692 -28.92 22.07 31.21
N MET A 693 -30.19 22.07 30.83
CA MET A 693 -30.66 21.86 29.46
C MET A 693 -31.25 23.19 29.00
N LEU A 694 -30.52 23.90 28.14
CA LEU A 694 -30.92 25.18 27.57
C LEU A 694 -31.70 24.93 26.27
N THR A 695 -32.65 25.82 25.97
CA THR A 695 -33.35 25.90 24.68
C THR A 695 -32.83 27.12 23.92
N VAL A 696 -32.96 27.13 22.59
CA VAL A 696 -32.57 28.31 21.82
C VAL A 696 -33.43 29.51 22.22
N GLY A 697 -32.79 30.63 22.54
CA GLY A 697 -33.44 31.86 22.97
C GLY A 697 -33.81 32.73 21.79
N GLN A 698 -35.02 33.28 21.79
CA GLN A 698 -35.34 34.42 20.93
C GLN A 698 -34.61 35.67 21.45
N LEU A 699 -34.04 36.46 20.54
CA LEU A 699 -33.42 37.76 20.84
C LEU A 699 -34.49 38.80 21.24
N SER A 700 -34.93 38.76 22.50
CA SER A 700 -35.75 39.82 23.08
C SER A 700 -34.87 41.05 23.35
N ALA A 701 -35.10 42.14 22.62
CA ALA A 701 -34.36 43.38 22.81
C ALA A 701 -34.62 43.98 24.22
N ALA A 702 -33.65 43.85 25.11
CA ALA A 702 -33.65 44.51 26.41
C ALA A 702 -33.21 45.99 26.25
N ALA A 703 -33.86 46.90 26.97
CA ALA A 703 -33.71 48.34 26.77
C ALA A 703 -32.36 48.89 27.28
N PRO A 704 -31.80 49.95 26.64
CA PRO A 704 -30.61 50.64 27.12
C PRO A 704 -30.87 51.41 28.41
N SER A 705 -29.91 51.38 29.34
CA SER A 705 -29.91 52.21 30.54
C SER A 705 -29.62 53.69 30.21
N GLN A 706 -30.26 54.59 30.95
CA GLN A 706 -30.18 56.03 30.69
C GLN A 706 -28.86 56.67 31.20
N PRO A 707 -28.23 57.58 30.44
CA PRO A 707 -27.33 58.59 31.00
C PRO A 707 -28.11 59.76 31.62
N PRO A 708 -27.52 60.51 32.58
CA PRO A 708 -28.14 61.71 33.18
C PRO A 708 -28.24 62.89 32.20
N PRO A 709 -29.09 63.90 32.50
CA PRO A 709 -29.72 64.71 31.45
C PRO A 709 -28.95 65.93 30.92
N GLU A 710 -29.17 66.16 29.62
CA GLU A 710 -29.28 67.44 28.90
C GLU A 710 -28.19 68.53 29.01
N GLN A 711 -27.60 68.84 27.86
CA GLN A 711 -27.89 70.12 27.19
C GLN A 711 -28.11 69.88 25.67
N GLN A 712 -28.97 70.68 25.05
CA GLN A 712 -29.56 70.41 23.72
C GLN A 712 -28.96 71.30 22.62
N GLN A 713 -28.86 70.81 21.37
CA GLN A 713 -29.46 71.47 20.19
C GLN A 713 -29.37 70.66 18.87
N GLN A 714 -30.52 70.60 18.18
CA GLN A 714 -30.76 70.58 16.71
C GLN A 714 -29.88 69.65 15.83
N GLN A 715 -30.38 68.50 15.36
CA GLN A 715 -31.35 68.29 14.26
C GLN A 715 -30.89 68.62 12.83
N GLN A 716 -30.63 67.57 12.03
CA GLN A 716 -31.13 67.42 10.66
C GLN A 716 -31.02 65.95 10.18
N GLN A 717 -31.91 65.52 9.28
CA GLN A 717 -31.92 64.18 8.68
C GLN A 717 -31.42 64.22 7.22
N PRO A 718 -30.73 63.18 6.72
CA PRO A 718 -30.36 63.06 5.31
C PRO A 718 -31.52 62.49 4.45
N PRO A 719 -31.60 62.86 3.15
CA PRO A 719 -32.58 62.31 2.21
C PRO A 719 -32.16 60.94 1.60
N ALA A 720 -33.14 60.23 1.04
CA ALA A 720 -33.01 58.94 0.37
C ALA A 720 -33.03 59.10 -1.20
N PRO A 721 -32.78 58.03 -1.99
CA PRO A 721 -32.02 58.17 -3.25
C PRO A 721 -32.83 58.08 -4.57
N ALA A 722 -32.15 58.39 -5.69
CA ALA A 722 -32.60 58.22 -7.08
C ALA A 722 -31.38 57.95 -8.01
N PRO A 723 -31.54 57.61 -9.31
CA PRO A 723 -31.66 56.21 -9.72
C PRO A 723 -30.62 55.78 -10.78
N ALA A 724 -30.68 54.51 -11.20
CA ALA A 724 -29.71 53.89 -12.12
C ALA A 724 -29.85 54.31 -13.59
N SER A 725 -28.74 54.18 -14.34
CA SER A 725 -28.69 54.28 -15.81
C SER A 725 -27.82 53.16 -16.41
N ALA A 726 -28.26 52.60 -17.55
CA ALA A 726 -27.67 51.46 -18.25
C ALA A 726 -26.75 51.89 -19.43
N PRO A 727 -26.06 50.97 -20.15
CA PRO A 727 -24.67 51.22 -20.57
C PRO A 727 -24.45 51.69 -22.03
N ALA A 728 -23.24 52.21 -22.27
CA ALA A 728 -22.69 52.60 -23.58
C ALA A 728 -21.34 51.88 -23.83
N PRO A 729 -20.80 51.87 -25.07
CA PRO A 729 -20.10 50.67 -25.59
C PRO A 729 -18.61 50.54 -25.22
N ALA A 730 -18.12 49.30 -25.32
CA ALA A 730 -16.74 48.92 -25.03
C ALA A 730 -15.74 49.48 -26.08
N PRO A 731 -14.58 50.03 -25.64
CA PRO A 731 -13.48 50.41 -26.52
C PRO A 731 -12.66 49.17 -26.94
N ALA A 732 -11.99 49.26 -28.10
CA ALA A 732 -11.11 48.23 -28.62
C ALA A 732 -9.81 48.08 -27.79
N PRO A 733 -9.19 46.89 -27.72
CA PRO A 733 -7.99 46.65 -26.91
C PRO A 733 -6.76 47.40 -27.46
N PRO A 734 -5.98 48.11 -26.62
CA PRO A 734 -4.73 48.73 -27.04
C PRO A 734 -3.63 47.69 -27.28
N LEU A 735 -2.80 47.92 -28.30
CA LEU A 735 -1.68 47.04 -28.65
C LEU A 735 -0.59 47.05 -27.55
N LEU A 736 -0.44 45.93 -26.85
CA LEU A 736 0.64 45.75 -25.88
C LEU A 736 2.00 45.62 -26.59
N LEU A 737 2.82 46.66 -26.50
CA LEU A 737 4.25 46.58 -26.79
C LEU A 737 4.91 45.60 -25.81
N PRO A 738 5.88 44.78 -26.26
CA PRO A 738 6.59 43.86 -25.36
C PRO A 738 7.35 44.64 -24.28
N PRO A 739 7.34 44.18 -23.00
CA PRO A 739 7.87 44.94 -21.89
C PRO A 739 9.38 45.20 -22.02
N ARG A 740 9.79 46.44 -21.77
CA ARG A 740 11.20 46.84 -21.75
C ARG A 740 11.93 46.12 -20.62
N ARG A 741 12.87 45.22 -20.96
CA ARG A 741 13.73 44.50 -20.00
C ARG A 741 14.50 45.49 -19.11
N SER A 742 14.12 45.60 -17.83
CA SER A 742 14.92 46.26 -16.80
C SER A 742 16.16 45.41 -16.49
N ARG A 743 17.36 45.93 -16.81
CA ARG A 743 18.62 45.19 -16.61
C ARG A 743 19.15 45.33 -15.17
N HIS A 744 18.44 44.76 -14.21
CA HIS A 744 18.97 44.54 -12.85
C HIS A 744 19.05 43.03 -12.58
N HIS A 745 20.05 42.39 -13.20
CA HIS A 745 20.28 40.95 -13.12
C HIS A 745 20.98 40.55 -11.79
N VAL A 746 20.30 40.72 -10.66
CA VAL A 746 20.65 40.00 -9.42
C VAL A 746 20.67 38.51 -9.74
N LYS A 747 21.77 37.79 -9.50
CA LYS A 747 21.88 36.34 -9.76
C LYS A 747 21.06 35.58 -8.71
N ASN A 748 20.60 34.38 -9.03
CA ASN A 748 19.89 33.47 -8.11
C ASN A 748 18.65 34.04 -7.40
N ALA A 749 18.08 35.14 -7.91
CA ALA A 749 16.99 35.90 -7.29
C ALA A 749 15.59 35.25 -7.39
N GLY A 750 15.45 33.99 -6.98
CA GLY A 750 14.20 33.22 -6.98
C GLY A 750 14.32 32.01 -6.05
N THR A 751 13.23 31.62 -5.39
CA THR A 751 13.26 30.71 -4.23
C THR A 751 12.45 29.43 -4.42
N ASP A 752 12.94 28.34 -3.81
CA ASP A 752 12.22 27.07 -3.65
C ASP A 752 11.77 26.83 -2.19
N SER A 753 11.88 27.82 -1.30
CA SER A 753 11.30 27.80 0.04
C SER A 753 9.78 28.03 0.05
N ASN A 754 9.11 27.59 1.11
CA ASN A 754 7.71 27.96 1.34
C ASN A 754 7.60 29.43 1.73
N VAL A 755 7.14 30.27 0.80
CA VAL A 755 6.81 31.68 1.10
C VAL A 755 5.49 31.75 1.87
N SER A 756 5.42 32.65 2.84
CA SER A 756 4.22 33.01 3.57
C SER A 756 4.04 34.53 3.59
N VAL A 757 2.78 34.96 3.67
CA VAL A 757 2.37 36.36 3.78
C VAL A 757 1.45 36.57 4.98
N LYS A 758 1.42 37.78 5.52
CA LYS A 758 0.39 38.21 6.48
C LYS A 758 -0.03 39.65 6.22
N LEU A 759 -1.31 39.88 6.01
CA LEU A 759 -1.87 41.21 5.79
C LEU A 759 -2.29 41.91 7.09
N PHE A 760 -2.04 43.22 7.12
CA PHE A 760 -2.49 44.15 8.16
C PHE A 760 -3.07 45.38 7.46
N GLY A 761 -4.25 45.83 7.85
CA GLY A 761 -4.92 46.99 7.28
C GLY A 761 -5.75 47.75 8.30
N GLU A 762 -6.60 48.64 7.80
CA GLU A 762 -7.41 49.56 8.61
C GLU A 762 -8.42 48.85 9.54
N ASN A 763 -8.93 47.68 9.13
CA ASN A 763 -9.87 46.88 9.94
C ASN A 763 -9.14 45.85 10.85
N GLY A 764 -7.80 45.84 10.88
CA GLY A 764 -7.01 44.98 11.77
C GLY A 764 -5.98 44.10 11.06
N GLN A 765 -5.71 42.93 11.62
CA GLN A 765 -4.74 41.96 11.11
C GLN A 765 -5.39 40.60 10.90
N GLU A 766 -4.91 39.83 9.92
CA GLU A 766 -5.30 38.42 9.83
C GLU A 766 -4.64 37.57 10.93
N GLY A 767 -4.98 36.27 10.99
CA GLY A 767 -4.52 35.32 12.01
C GLY A 767 -3.06 34.85 11.83
N PRO A 768 -2.79 33.53 11.78
CA PRO A 768 -1.47 33.03 11.41
C PRO A 768 -1.14 33.40 9.95
N ALA A 769 0.15 33.62 9.66
CA ALA A 769 0.60 33.95 8.31
C ALA A 769 0.29 32.80 7.33
N LYS A 770 -0.19 33.15 6.14
CA LYS A 770 -0.70 32.22 5.13
C LYS A 770 0.39 31.87 4.12
N GLN A 771 0.64 30.57 3.96
CA GLN A 771 1.58 30.04 2.98
C GLN A 771 1.05 30.24 1.55
N LEU A 772 1.89 30.76 0.66
CA LEU A 772 1.62 30.85 -0.77
C LEU A 772 1.84 29.46 -1.39
N ILE A 773 0.77 28.86 -1.92
CA ILE A 773 0.87 27.58 -2.63
C ILE A 773 1.40 27.83 -4.04
N ALA A 774 2.72 27.90 -4.17
CA ALA A 774 3.43 28.08 -5.43
C ALA A 774 3.35 26.83 -6.32
N LYS A 775 2.97 27.02 -7.58
CA LYS A 775 3.08 25.98 -8.62
C LYS A 775 4.51 25.95 -9.15
N ARG A 776 4.91 24.80 -9.71
CA ARG A 776 6.22 24.63 -10.36
C ARG A 776 6.45 25.71 -11.43
N GLY A 777 7.54 26.47 -11.30
CA GLY A 777 7.87 27.61 -12.16
C GLY A 777 7.49 28.99 -11.58
N GLN A 778 6.78 29.04 -10.46
CA GLN A 778 6.48 30.28 -9.75
C GLN A 778 7.57 30.61 -8.72
N LEU A 779 7.70 31.89 -8.34
CA LEU A 779 8.74 32.45 -7.46
C LEU A 779 10.17 32.35 -8.01
N GLU A 780 10.31 31.93 -9.28
CA GLU A 780 11.57 31.92 -10.01
C GLU A 780 12.06 33.32 -10.40
N ARG A 781 13.36 33.39 -10.72
CA ARG A 781 14.11 34.62 -10.95
C ARG A 781 13.56 35.47 -12.10
N GLY A 782 12.84 36.54 -11.74
CA GLY A 782 12.35 37.56 -12.67
C GLY A 782 10.92 37.32 -13.18
N ASN A 783 10.20 36.38 -12.58
CA ASN A 783 8.77 36.21 -12.80
C ASN A 783 7.96 37.23 -11.97
N ASN A 784 6.76 37.56 -12.47
CA ASN A 784 5.73 38.25 -11.70
C ASN A 784 4.63 37.23 -11.40
N ASP A 785 4.56 36.75 -10.16
CA ASP A 785 3.67 35.67 -9.76
C ASP A 785 2.45 36.17 -8.98
N ASN A 786 1.27 35.80 -9.45
CA ASN A 786 -0.01 36.19 -8.87
C ASN A 786 -0.57 35.06 -7.99
N PHE A 787 -1.03 35.42 -6.79
CA PHE A 787 -1.63 34.51 -5.82
C PHE A 787 -2.97 35.06 -5.35
N THR A 788 -3.95 34.18 -5.13
CA THR A 788 -5.26 34.54 -4.57
C THR A 788 -5.41 33.88 -3.21
N ILE A 789 -5.77 34.65 -2.19
CA ILE A 789 -5.81 34.20 -0.80
C ILE A 789 -7.14 34.63 -0.19
N ASN A 790 -7.92 33.65 0.25
CA ASN A 790 -9.14 33.94 1.02
C ASN A 790 -8.72 34.38 2.43
N THR A 791 -9.06 35.60 2.83
CA THR A 791 -8.72 36.16 4.14
C THR A 791 -9.83 37.05 4.69
N VAL A 792 -9.72 37.40 5.97
CA VAL A 792 -10.67 38.32 6.62
C VAL A 792 -10.53 39.72 6.01
N ASP A 793 -11.61 40.50 5.98
CA ASP A 793 -11.54 41.88 5.46
C ASP A 793 -10.73 42.78 6.40
N VAL A 794 -9.42 42.85 6.15
CA VAL A 794 -8.48 43.74 6.84
C VAL A 794 -8.64 45.22 6.45
N GLY A 795 -9.59 45.59 5.59
CA GLY A 795 -9.71 46.94 5.03
C GLY A 795 -8.59 47.21 4.03
N ARG A 796 -8.20 48.48 3.86
CA ARG A 796 -7.10 48.83 2.96
C ARG A 796 -5.78 48.25 3.48
N PRO A 797 -5.02 47.47 2.69
CA PRO A 797 -3.75 46.89 3.15
C PRO A 797 -2.70 47.97 3.45
N ALA A 798 -2.32 48.09 4.71
CA ALA A 798 -1.38 49.10 5.21
C ALA A 798 0.03 48.53 5.48
N ARG A 799 0.11 47.26 5.91
CA ARG A 799 1.37 46.51 6.05
C ARG A 799 1.21 45.07 5.54
N LEU A 800 2.31 44.50 5.08
CA LEU A 800 2.43 43.14 4.59
C LEU A 800 3.66 42.50 5.24
N GLN A 801 3.49 41.50 6.10
CA GLN A 801 4.58 40.58 6.39
C GLN A 801 4.75 39.66 5.18
N ILE A 802 5.99 39.44 4.76
CA ILE A 802 6.33 38.44 3.75
C ILE A 802 7.69 37.82 4.06
N GLY A 803 7.78 36.51 3.93
CA GLY A 803 8.97 35.75 4.30
C GLY A 803 8.87 34.29 3.91
N HIS A 804 9.93 33.53 4.17
CA HIS A 804 10.02 32.12 3.82
C HIS A 804 10.71 31.32 4.94
N ASP A 805 10.41 30.02 4.97
CA ASP A 805 10.93 29.08 5.97
C ASP A 805 12.41 28.67 5.78
N ASN A 806 13.00 29.06 4.64
CA ASN A 806 14.36 28.69 4.22
C ASN A 806 14.52 27.16 3.99
N THR A 807 13.47 26.50 3.52
CA THR A 807 13.57 25.15 2.94
C THR A 807 14.03 25.20 1.47
N GLY A 808 14.36 24.04 0.89
CA GLY A 808 14.82 23.93 -0.49
C GLY A 808 16.34 24.00 -0.68
N PHE A 809 16.78 23.91 -1.93
CA PHE A 809 18.19 23.98 -2.37
C PHE A 809 18.63 25.40 -2.73
N GLY A 810 17.70 26.30 -3.03
CA GLY A 810 17.94 27.70 -3.35
C GLY A 810 16.99 28.62 -2.58
N PRO A 811 17.06 28.64 -1.22
CA PRO A 811 16.08 29.35 -0.40
C PRO A 811 16.07 30.86 -0.61
N GLY A 812 17.19 31.46 -0.99
CA GLY A 812 17.34 32.92 -1.07
C GLY A 812 16.44 33.58 -2.12
N TRP A 813 15.67 34.58 -1.70
CA TRP A 813 14.69 35.27 -2.54
C TRP A 813 14.92 36.78 -2.61
N HIS A 814 15.37 37.32 -3.74
CA HIS A 814 15.44 38.78 -3.91
C HIS A 814 14.08 39.34 -4.37
N LEU A 815 13.18 39.55 -3.41
CA LEU A 815 11.87 40.14 -3.65
C LEU A 815 11.98 41.63 -4.01
N SER A 816 11.41 42.03 -5.15
CA SER A 816 11.41 43.43 -5.58
C SER A 816 10.26 44.24 -4.96
N HIS A 817 9.02 43.80 -5.14
CA HIS A 817 7.80 44.39 -4.62
C HIS A 817 6.68 43.35 -4.62
N VAL A 818 5.61 43.62 -3.88
CA VAL A 818 4.35 42.86 -3.90
C VAL A 818 3.22 43.84 -4.15
N THR A 819 2.35 43.54 -5.11
CA THR A 819 1.07 44.23 -5.27
C THR A 819 -0.02 43.38 -4.63
N VAL A 820 -0.87 44.01 -3.81
CA VAL A 820 -2.07 43.40 -3.22
C VAL A 820 -3.28 44.12 -3.79
N THR A 821 -4.10 43.41 -4.56
CA THR A 821 -5.34 43.93 -5.13
C THR A 821 -6.54 43.34 -4.40
N ARG A 822 -7.43 44.18 -3.86
CA ARG A 822 -8.72 43.71 -3.31
C ARG A 822 -9.65 43.36 -4.48
N VAL A 823 -9.91 42.07 -4.68
CA VAL A 823 -10.67 41.55 -5.83
C VAL A 823 -12.08 42.13 -5.95
N GLU A 824 -12.69 42.52 -4.82
CA GLU A 824 -14.06 43.06 -4.76
C GLU A 824 -14.15 44.55 -5.11
N SER A 825 -13.18 45.37 -4.72
CA SER A 825 -13.18 46.84 -4.93
C SER A 825 -12.27 47.30 -6.06
N GLY A 826 -11.34 46.44 -6.51
CA GLY A 826 -10.30 46.79 -7.48
C GLY A 826 -9.16 47.64 -6.90
N GLU A 827 -9.16 47.94 -5.60
CA GLU A 827 -8.13 48.77 -4.97
C GLU A 827 -6.79 48.04 -4.89
N GLU A 828 -5.71 48.77 -5.18
CA GLU A 828 -4.34 48.24 -5.18
C GLU A 828 -3.47 48.90 -4.10
N ALA A 829 -2.68 48.10 -3.40
CA ALA A 829 -1.64 48.53 -2.48
C ALA A 829 -0.30 47.86 -2.83
N THR A 830 0.72 48.66 -3.13
CA THR A 830 2.05 48.17 -3.53
C THR A 830 3.04 48.27 -2.36
N PHE A 831 3.70 47.16 -2.04
CA PHE A 831 4.68 47.01 -0.97
C PHE A 831 6.08 46.82 -1.57
N ILE A 832 6.97 47.80 -1.39
CA ILE A 832 8.34 47.73 -1.94
C ILE A 832 9.26 46.99 -0.97
N CYS A 833 10.06 46.06 -1.48
CA CYS A 833 11.05 45.30 -0.71
C CYS A 833 12.48 45.59 -1.20
N GLN A 834 12.76 45.33 -2.48
CA GLN A 834 14.06 45.47 -3.15
C GLN A 834 15.24 44.92 -2.33
N GLN A 835 15.04 43.75 -1.72
CA GLN A 835 16.01 43.10 -0.83
C GLN A 835 15.96 41.58 -0.96
N TRP A 836 17.08 40.96 -0.60
CA TRP A 836 17.11 39.53 -0.30
C TRP A 836 16.30 39.21 0.97
N LEU A 837 15.52 38.15 0.89
CA LEU A 837 15.08 37.33 2.01
C LEU A 837 15.93 36.06 1.92
N ASP A 838 16.93 35.92 2.78
CA ASP A 838 17.88 34.80 2.80
C ASP A 838 18.61 34.76 4.15
N LYS A 839 19.38 33.71 4.46
CA LYS A 839 20.26 33.64 5.65
C LYS A 839 21.73 33.98 5.36
N THR A 840 22.12 34.11 4.10
CA THR A 840 23.52 34.29 3.66
C THR A 840 23.74 35.59 2.88
N GLU A 841 22.78 35.98 2.04
CA GLU A 841 22.73 37.27 1.33
C GLU A 841 21.83 38.31 2.04
N GLY A 842 21.95 39.58 1.65
CA GLY A 842 21.22 40.70 2.26
C GLY A 842 21.62 40.99 3.72
N ASP A 843 20.63 41.27 4.56
CA ASP A 843 20.77 41.45 6.02
C ASP A 843 20.56 40.15 6.82
N LYS A 844 20.44 39.00 6.11
CA LYS A 844 20.25 37.65 6.66
C LYS A 844 18.88 37.39 7.33
N LEU A 845 17.88 38.22 7.06
CA LEU A 845 16.50 38.00 7.48
C LEU A 845 15.67 37.33 6.38
N THR A 846 15.09 36.16 6.67
CA THR A 846 14.18 35.44 5.75
C THR A 846 12.73 35.92 5.84
N THR A 847 12.43 36.97 6.62
CA THR A 847 11.08 37.52 6.79
C THR A 847 11.17 39.01 7.07
N ARG A 848 10.28 39.80 6.45
CA ARG A 848 10.15 41.25 6.64
C ARG A 848 8.70 41.63 6.88
N ILE A 849 8.49 42.79 7.51
CA ILE A 849 7.22 43.52 7.45
C ILE A 849 7.45 44.75 6.58
N LEU A 850 6.75 44.80 5.45
CA LEU A 850 6.72 45.91 4.50
C LEU A 850 5.53 46.82 4.84
N THR A 851 5.66 48.13 4.60
CA THR A 851 4.56 49.09 4.67
C THR A 851 4.12 49.45 3.26
N ALA A 852 2.82 49.71 3.05
CA ALA A 852 2.30 50.13 1.77
C ALA A 852 2.98 51.42 1.32
N SER A 853 3.55 51.42 0.11
CA SER A 853 4.14 52.62 -0.47
C SER A 853 3.03 53.59 -0.88
N SER A 854 3.09 54.82 -0.39
CA SER A 854 2.01 55.79 -0.54
C SER A 854 1.97 56.38 -1.95
N THR A 855 1.10 55.84 -2.80
CA THR A 855 0.64 56.51 -4.03
C THR A 855 -0.34 57.64 -3.71
N ALA A 856 0.18 58.68 -3.05
CA ALA A 856 -0.38 60.03 -3.08
C ALA A 856 0.41 60.86 -4.13
N PRO A 857 -0.21 61.81 -4.85
CA PRO A 857 0.45 62.51 -5.94
C PRO A 857 1.59 63.44 -5.44
N LEU A 858 2.81 63.20 -5.96
CA LEU A 858 3.97 64.11 -6.08
C LEU A 858 4.15 65.24 -5.04
N GLY A 859 5.13 65.13 -4.11
CA GLY A 859 5.32 66.19 -3.10
C GLY A 859 6.60 66.26 -2.25
N ALA A 860 7.81 66.26 -2.84
CA ALA A 860 9.04 66.88 -2.30
C ALA A 860 9.63 66.39 -0.92
N PRO A 861 10.86 66.81 -0.50
CA PRO A 861 11.66 66.01 0.44
C PRO A 861 12.26 66.69 1.70
N SER A 862 12.63 65.81 2.66
CA SER A 862 13.77 65.91 3.61
C SER A 862 13.72 66.83 4.84
N THR A 863 14.14 66.31 6.00
CA THR A 863 15.33 66.76 6.79
C THR A 863 15.64 65.79 7.94
N LYS A 864 16.77 65.98 8.65
CA LYS A 864 17.29 65.09 9.72
C LYS A 864 17.14 65.73 11.11
N LYS A 865 16.98 64.95 12.19
CA LYS A 865 17.82 65.06 13.41
C LYS A 865 17.67 63.90 14.43
N GLU A 866 18.82 63.60 15.04
CA GLU A 866 19.13 63.14 16.42
C GLU A 866 18.16 62.30 17.30
N LEU A 867 18.77 61.27 17.91
CA LEU A 867 18.36 60.62 19.17
C LEU A 867 18.85 61.42 20.39
N PRO A 868 18.21 61.25 21.56
CA PRO A 868 18.96 60.80 22.74
C PRO A 868 18.35 59.53 23.40
N ALA A 869 18.89 59.13 24.55
CA ALA A 869 18.84 57.75 25.08
C ALA A 869 17.90 57.54 26.30
N ASN A 870 17.97 56.32 26.84
CA ASN A 870 17.19 55.69 27.93
C ASN A 870 15.73 55.32 27.54
N GLU A 871 15.21 54.13 27.87
CA GLU A 871 15.71 53.07 28.75
C GLU A 871 15.41 51.65 28.22
N ALA A 872 16.02 50.62 28.82
CA ALA A 872 15.84 49.20 28.46
C ALA A 872 14.75 48.51 29.33
N PRO A 873 14.26 47.31 28.97
CA PRO A 873 12.92 46.86 29.36
C PRO A 873 12.87 46.10 30.70
N PRO A 874 11.64 45.76 31.15
CA PRO A 874 11.42 44.46 31.77
C PRO A 874 10.26 43.64 31.17
N ALA A 875 10.50 42.32 31.18
CA ALA A 875 9.58 41.18 31.21
C ALA A 875 8.06 41.37 30.95
N ALA A 876 7.55 40.58 30.00
CA ALA A 876 6.15 40.17 29.96
C ALA A 876 5.84 39.12 31.05
N SER A 877 4.57 38.88 31.35
CA SER A 877 4.06 37.52 31.65
C SER A 877 2.54 37.48 31.85
N GLY A 878 1.92 36.36 31.48
CA GLY A 878 0.85 35.79 32.30
C GLY A 878 1.50 35.23 33.56
N ALA A 879 1.43 35.99 34.66
CA ALA A 879 2.09 35.80 35.96
C ALA A 879 3.31 34.87 35.95
N ALA A 880 4.50 35.44 35.70
CA ALA A 880 5.75 34.69 35.54
C ALA A 880 5.96 33.68 36.68
N ARG A 881 6.21 32.42 36.30
CA ARG A 881 6.93 31.48 37.18
C ARG A 881 8.19 32.20 37.65
N ARG A 882 8.32 32.45 38.95
CA ARG A 882 9.45 33.19 39.53
C ARG A 882 10.74 32.68 38.90
N GLU A 883 11.47 33.56 38.23
CA GLU A 883 12.81 33.22 37.76
C GLU A 883 13.74 33.07 38.95
N VAL A 884 14.60 32.06 38.88
CA VAL A 884 15.57 31.73 39.91
C VAL A 884 16.91 31.42 39.27
N SER A 885 17.97 31.69 40.03
CA SER A 885 19.35 31.47 39.61
C SER A 885 19.69 29.99 39.69
N TYR A 886 19.75 29.29 38.56
CA TYR A 886 20.37 27.96 38.49
C TYR A 886 21.83 28.10 38.04
N THR A 887 22.75 27.56 38.83
CA THR A 887 24.19 27.53 38.51
C THR A 887 24.59 26.10 38.15
N LEU A 888 24.89 25.87 36.86
CA LEU A 888 25.28 24.58 36.30
C LEU A 888 26.80 24.53 36.09
N ARG A 889 27.48 23.61 36.78
CA ARG A 889 28.88 23.26 36.53
C ARG A 889 28.96 21.94 35.73
N PHE A 890 29.48 22.02 34.52
CA PHE A 890 29.77 20.86 33.67
C PHE A 890 31.22 20.41 33.92
N GLU A 891 31.44 19.13 34.19
CA GLU A 891 32.78 18.57 34.41
C GLU A 891 33.16 17.65 33.26
N THR A 892 33.80 18.20 32.23
CA THR A 892 34.31 17.43 31.09
C THR A 892 35.43 16.50 31.54
N SER A 893 35.47 15.27 31.04
CA SER A 893 36.37 14.25 31.55
C SER A 893 37.83 14.48 31.16
N SER A 894 38.75 13.89 31.91
CA SER A 894 40.19 13.86 31.60
C SER A 894 40.60 12.79 30.56
N ARG A 895 39.63 12.02 30.03
CA ARG A 895 39.87 11.02 28.97
C ARG A 895 40.44 11.70 27.70
N PRO A 896 41.28 11.01 26.90
CA PRO A 896 41.73 11.53 25.62
C PRO A 896 40.55 11.94 24.74
N PHE A 897 40.66 13.11 24.08
CA PHE A 897 39.65 13.68 23.18
C PHE A 897 38.26 13.95 23.81
N ALA A 898 38.17 14.10 25.13
CA ALA A 898 36.88 14.25 25.83
C ALA A 898 36.16 15.61 25.64
N GLY A 899 36.81 16.65 25.11
CA GLY A 899 36.23 17.99 24.93
C GLY A 899 35.65 18.21 23.54
N THR A 900 34.73 19.18 23.39
CA THR A 900 33.96 19.39 22.15
C THR A 900 33.89 20.84 21.67
N ASP A 901 33.82 21.03 20.35
CA ASP A 901 33.55 22.31 19.68
C ASP A 901 32.14 22.44 19.09
N SER A 902 31.25 21.47 19.34
CA SER A 902 29.79 21.62 19.11
C SER A 902 29.15 22.56 20.14
N GLN A 903 28.03 23.20 19.79
CA GLN A 903 27.23 23.96 20.76
C GLN A 903 26.50 23.01 21.71
N VAL A 904 26.81 23.11 23.00
CA VAL A 904 26.10 22.38 24.07
C VAL A 904 24.71 23.00 24.31
N TRP A 905 23.73 22.17 24.66
CA TRP A 905 22.40 22.59 25.09
C TRP A 905 21.89 21.69 26.24
N PHE A 906 20.95 22.20 27.03
CA PHE A 906 20.31 21.44 28.12
C PHE A 906 18.84 21.85 28.35
N GLU A 907 18.09 21.00 29.07
CA GLU A 907 16.78 21.32 29.66
C GLU A 907 16.73 20.71 31.07
N LEU A 908 16.49 21.54 32.09
CA LEU A 908 16.20 21.10 33.45
C LEU A 908 14.75 20.62 33.54
N VAL A 909 14.52 19.51 34.23
CA VAL A 909 13.19 18.93 34.45
C VAL A 909 13.00 18.66 35.95
N GLY A 910 12.01 19.30 36.55
CA GLY A 910 11.67 19.16 37.97
C GLY A 910 10.17 18.96 38.20
N THR A 911 9.76 18.97 39.47
CA THR A 911 8.36 18.71 39.89
C THR A 911 7.35 19.76 39.43
N GLU A 912 7.79 20.99 39.16
CA GLU A 912 6.89 22.09 38.72
C GLU A 912 6.91 22.30 37.20
N GLY A 913 7.84 21.70 36.46
CA GLY A 913 7.93 21.81 35.00
C GLY A 913 9.36 21.70 34.46
N THR A 914 9.62 22.39 33.34
CA THR A 914 10.95 22.45 32.72
C THR A 914 11.41 23.88 32.47
N SER A 915 12.71 24.07 32.28
CA SER A 915 13.33 25.33 31.89
C SER A 915 13.10 25.71 30.42
N GLY A 916 12.56 24.79 29.61
CA GLY A 916 12.77 24.78 28.17
C GLY A 916 14.23 24.46 27.79
N ILE A 917 14.53 24.48 26.49
CA ILE A 917 15.88 24.22 25.97
C ILE A 917 16.72 25.50 26.07
N VAL A 918 17.79 25.42 26.85
CA VAL A 918 18.76 26.48 27.13
C VAL A 918 20.09 26.16 26.44
N LYS A 919 20.78 27.19 25.93
CA LYS A 919 22.13 27.08 25.38
C LYS A 919 23.08 27.97 26.19
N PRO A 920 24.18 27.44 26.77
CA PRO A 920 25.21 28.26 27.38
C PRO A 920 25.89 29.17 26.35
N ASP A 921 26.28 30.37 26.77
CA ASP A 921 27.15 31.26 26.00
C ASP A 921 28.55 30.66 25.92
N GLN A 922 28.80 29.90 24.87
CA GLN A 922 29.95 29.01 24.73
C GLN A 922 31.12 29.74 24.08
N LYS A 923 32.24 29.81 24.79
CA LYS A 923 33.51 30.34 24.30
C LYS A 923 34.40 29.21 23.77
N PRO A 924 35.43 29.50 22.95
CA PRO A 924 36.34 28.49 22.41
C PRO A 924 37.08 27.67 23.49
N GLU A 925 37.24 28.20 24.70
CA GLU A 925 37.86 27.55 25.86
C GLU A 925 36.88 26.73 26.73
N HIS A 926 35.58 26.77 26.46
CA HIS A 926 34.57 26.01 27.23
C HIS A 926 34.39 24.59 26.67
N PHE A 927 34.04 23.65 27.55
CA PHE A 927 33.84 22.22 27.31
C PHE A 927 35.06 21.45 26.80
N ASP A 928 36.26 22.00 27.04
CA ASP A 928 37.54 21.41 26.69
C ASP A 928 37.92 20.22 27.60
N ARG A 929 38.92 19.41 27.22
CA ARG A 929 39.28 18.20 28.00
C ARG A 929 39.74 18.57 29.43
N ALA A 930 39.12 17.95 30.43
CA ALA A 930 39.34 18.16 31.87
C ALA A 930 38.97 19.57 32.41
N CYS A 931 38.19 20.37 31.66
CA CYS A 931 37.64 21.64 32.14
C CYS A 931 36.56 21.46 33.23
N LYS A 932 36.17 22.57 33.87
CA LYS A 932 35.01 22.66 34.76
C LYS A 932 34.23 23.96 34.55
N ASP A 933 33.53 24.06 33.44
CA ASP A 933 32.80 25.28 33.06
C ASP A 933 31.57 25.47 33.96
N THR A 934 31.37 26.68 34.45
CA THR A 934 30.24 27.01 35.33
C THR A 934 29.46 28.17 34.75
N PHE A 935 28.17 27.95 34.49
CA PHE A 935 27.25 28.91 33.92
C PHE A 935 26.10 29.17 34.88
N THR A 936 25.65 30.42 34.98
CA THR A 936 24.50 30.80 35.82
C THR A 936 23.42 31.41 34.94
N PHE A 937 22.19 30.94 35.10
CA PHE A 937 21.03 31.38 34.32
C PHE A 937 19.89 31.76 35.25
N GLN A 938 19.17 32.83 34.91
CA GLN A 938 17.81 33.03 35.42
C GLN A 938 16.88 32.20 34.55
N LEU A 939 16.17 31.25 35.16
CA LEU A 939 15.23 30.36 34.49
C LEU A 939 13.97 30.21 35.34
N PRO A 940 12.81 29.86 34.75
CA PRO A 940 11.61 29.53 35.51
C PRO A 940 11.91 28.48 36.59
N HIS A 941 11.47 28.72 37.83
CA HIS A 941 11.56 27.72 38.90
C HIS A 941 10.93 26.38 38.44
N CYS A 942 11.74 25.33 38.50
CA CYS A 942 11.38 23.98 38.05
C CYS A 942 10.89 23.08 39.20
N GLY A 943 10.93 23.55 40.46
CA GLY A 943 10.73 22.71 41.62
C GLY A 943 11.90 21.77 41.87
N ASP A 944 11.65 20.66 42.57
CA ASP A 944 12.66 19.63 42.85
C ASP A 944 13.10 18.94 41.55
N LEU A 945 14.39 19.06 41.21
CA LEU A 945 14.94 18.54 39.96
C LEU A 945 15.03 17.01 39.98
N ASN A 946 14.43 16.38 38.98
CA ASN A 946 14.44 14.91 38.83
C ASN A 946 15.33 14.44 37.68
N SER A 947 15.43 15.23 36.60
CA SER A 947 16.22 14.88 35.42
C SER A 947 16.77 16.10 34.69
N LEU A 948 17.88 15.88 33.97
CA LEU A 948 18.56 16.84 33.13
C LEU A 948 18.66 16.24 31.72
N LYS A 949 18.00 16.85 30.74
CA LYS A 949 18.29 16.56 29.33
C LYS A 949 19.46 17.42 28.90
N LEU A 950 20.36 16.86 28.09
CA LEU A 950 21.48 17.60 27.52
C LEU A 950 22.02 16.93 26.26
N GLY A 951 22.68 17.72 25.42
CA GLY A 951 23.34 17.21 24.23
C GLY A 951 24.16 18.29 23.52
N THR A 952 24.63 17.93 22.33
CA THR A 952 25.33 18.84 21.41
C THR A 952 24.55 18.99 20.10
N ASP A 953 24.82 20.06 19.35
CA ASP A 953 24.23 20.30 18.03
C ASP A 953 24.92 19.52 16.88
N LYS A 954 25.99 18.77 17.19
CA LYS A 954 26.77 17.92 16.28
C LYS A 954 27.61 18.70 15.25
N ALA A 955 27.78 20.01 15.44
CA ALA A 955 28.62 20.86 14.60
C ALA A 955 30.10 20.84 15.04
N GLY A 956 31.00 21.39 14.22
CA GLY A 956 32.42 21.53 14.54
C GLY A 956 33.32 20.41 13.98
N LYS A 957 34.56 20.35 14.48
CA LYS A 957 35.62 19.41 14.08
C LYS A 957 35.84 18.29 15.11
N GLY A 958 35.42 18.52 16.37
CA GLY A 958 35.38 17.56 17.46
C GLY A 958 33.99 17.54 18.11
N PRO A 959 32.94 17.04 17.42
CA PRO A 959 31.57 17.03 17.95
C PRO A 959 31.33 15.98 19.04
N ASP A 960 32.26 15.02 19.20
CA ASP A 960 32.17 13.96 20.22
C ASP A 960 32.61 14.51 21.58
N TRP A 961 31.80 14.31 22.63
CA TRP A 961 32.03 14.87 23.98
C TRP A 961 31.98 13.78 25.06
N HIS A 962 32.84 13.84 26.08
CA HIS A 962 32.81 12.90 27.21
C HIS A 962 32.66 13.63 28.55
N LEU A 963 31.41 13.82 28.94
CA LEU A 963 31.05 14.47 30.20
C LEU A 963 31.16 13.50 31.38
N SER A 964 31.81 13.93 32.47
CA SER A 964 31.85 13.15 33.71
C SER A 964 30.53 13.29 34.45
N LYS A 965 30.13 14.53 34.77
CA LYS A 965 28.88 14.90 35.45
C LYS A 965 28.51 16.35 35.20
N VAL A 966 27.25 16.70 35.48
CA VAL A 966 26.81 18.09 35.71
C VAL A 966 26.43 18.23 37.18
N VAL A 967 26.74 19.37 37.77
CA VAL A 967 26.34 19.75 39.13
C VAL A 967 25.49 21.00 39.04
N VAL A 968 24.22 20.93 39.46
CA VAL A 968 23.24 22.00 39.35
C VAL A 968 22.92 22.50 40.76
N ASN A 969 23.29 23.74 41.07
CA ASN A 969 22.88 24.41 42.29
C ASN A 969 21.64 25.26 42.02
N ASP A 970 20.56 25.00 42.76
CA ASP A 970 19.35 25.81 42.75
C ASP A 970 19.46 26.96 43.76
N GLY A 971 19.51 28.20 43.28
CA GLY A 971 19.53 29.41 44.10
C GLY A 971 18.19 29.73 44.79
N ALA A 972 17.12 28.98 44.56
CA ALA A 972 15.85 29.14 45.27
C ALA A 972 15.80 28.33 46.57
N SER A 973 16.14 27.04 46.52
CA SER A 973 16.14 26.12 47.67
C SER A 973 17.52 25.95 48.34
N GLY A 974 18.61 26.36 47.67
CA GLY A 974 19.98 26.12 48.12
C GLY A 974 20.46 24.67 47.95
N ARG A 975 19.73 23.84 47.18
CA ARG A 975 20.07 22.42 46.97
C ARG A 975 21.06 22.24 45.80
N GLU A 976 22.05 21.38 46.00
CA GLU A 976 22.93 20.88 44.93
C GLU A 976 22.40 19.53 44.42
N TYR A 977 22.20 19.43 43.10
CA TYR A 977 21.73 18.23 42.40
C TYR A 977 22.84 17.73 41.46
N ILE A 978 23.25 16.46 41.58
CA ILE A 978 24.38 15.91 40.82
C ILE A 978 23.87 14.94 39.74
N PHE A 979 24.12 15.23 38.47
CA PHE A 979 23.75 14.39 37.33
C PHE A 979 25.00 13.68 36.78
N SER A 980 25.19 12.42 37.15
CA SER A 980 26.31 11.60 36.69
C SER A 980 26.11 11.12 35.24
N CYS A 981 27.14 11.16 34.41
CA CYS A 981 27.10 10.72 33.01
C CYS A 981 28.14 9.62 32.73
N GLY A 982 29.43 9.96 32.78
CA GLY A 982 30.53 9.00 32.61
C GLY A 982 30.67 8.37 31.22
N GLU A 983 29.93 8.87 30.23
CA GLU A 983 29.79 8.30 28.88
C GLU A 983 30.03 9.32 27.76
N TRP A 984 30.24 8.80 26.54
CA TRP A 984 30.37 9.62 25.33
C TRP A 984 29.01 10.05 24.76
N PHE A 985 28.94 11.31 24.33
CA PHE A 985 28.00 11.84 23.36
C PHE A 985 28.69 11.72 22.00
N ASP A 986 28.32 10.71 21.21
CA ASP A 986 29.02 10.34 19.97
C ASP A 986 28.09 9.69 18.94
N LYS A 987 28.59 9.48 17.72
CA LYS A 987 27.85 8.85 16.60
C LYS A 987 27.34 7.43 16.86
N LYS A 988 27.88 6.70 17.85
CA LYS A 988 27.49 5.34 18.24
C LYS A 988 26.49 5.31 19.40
N ARG A 989 26.46 6.34 20.24
CA ARG A 989 25.69 6.42 21.50
C ARG A 989 24.63 7.52 21.53
N GLY A 990 24.52 8.31 20.45
CA GLY A 990 23.73 9.53 20.42
C GLY A 990 24.48 10.72 21.04
N TYR A 991 24.22 11.91 20.49
CA TYR A 991 24.78 13.18 20.95
C TYR A 991 23.86 13.93 21.93
N ASP A 992 22.82 13.25 22.41
CA ASP A 992 21.85 13.76 23.37
C ASP A 992 21.47 12.62 24.33
N LYS A 993 21.22 12.98 25.61
CA LYS A 993 20.89 12.05 26.69
C LYS A 993 19.93 12.72 27.69
N THR A 994 19.24 11.90 28.47
CA THR A 994 18.55 12.33 29.70
C THR A 994 19.26 11.66 30.88
N LEU A 995 19.70 12.44 31.85
CA LEU A 995 20.33 11.98 33.09
C LEU A 995 19.34 12.13 34.24
N SER A 996 19.19 11.10 35.07
CA SER A 996 18.49 11.21 36.35
C SER A 996 19.42 11.79 37.42
N VAL A 997 18.85 12.36 38.48
CA VAL A 997 19.67 12.84 39.60
C VAL A 997 20.33 11.67 40.36
N SER A 998 21.59 11.85 40.72
CA SER A 998 22.33 10.97 41.65
C SER A 998 21.89 11.28 43.08
N GLN A 999 21.81 10.24 43.92
CA GLN A 999 21.82 10.40 45.38
C GLN A 999 23.27 10.50 45.89
#